data_AF-A0A0E0KCG3-F1
#
_entry.id   AF-A0A0E0KCG3-F1
#
_cell.length_a   1.000
_cell.length_b   1.000
_cell.length_c   1.000
_cell.angle_alpha   90.00
_cell.angle_beta   90.00
_cell.angle_gamma   90.00
#
_symmetry.space_group_name_H-M   'P 1'
#
loop_
_entity.id
_entity.type
_entity.pdbx_description
1 polymer ?
#
loop_
_entity_poly.entity_id
_entity_poly.type
_entity_poly.pdbx_seq_one_letter_code
_entity_poly.pdbx_strand_id
1 'polypeptide(L)'
;MTNNFLTTIRSLKLIEGCKAAQIYAFNAAGAAAGGASTSGNGDGGGKLLPPPQPRSLSVRSASLCYPHAPSTSGAFVADSPLPCGLPVAAALEPALDACLRPVDHVKALAASFRRMSLAEAEGDDLCDVFLEQHALFHALGDARLLRRALRAARVHATDPHRRVVLAAWLRYERREDEFDPMPPPLAPCTPTTPLHECPRAAVFAGESPGVDPICPCRRPPPPPPTPPSSRFRRNTSSIDQMVEEDGDVETNDLWFIIGEEEVACERSCIAALSKPLNTLLYGGFAEAQRDRIDFTRDGITPCGMRAVSAYSRHGRLDDFSTDTILELLAFSNKFCCEGLKSACDNKLATMVSGVEDALSLVDLGLEEAAHLLVAACLQAFLRELPKSLSNPDVARLLCSPDGRERLDIAGNASFALYYFLSSVAMEEDIRSNTSVMLLERLCECAEQPWQKQLALHQLGCVMLERGEFKDAQGWFEDAIAEGHMYSLAGVARSKFKRGHKYSAYKMMNSIMGDYEPAGWMYQERSLYCVGKEKMADLQIATELDPTLSYPYKYRAVAFLEEDMVESSVAEISKVLGFKLVTDCLELRAWFYLALEEYEAAVRDIRAILTLDPSYMMFHGKMHGEQLIEILRGYVQQWDMADCWMQLYDRWSEVDDIGSLAVVQQMLTREPGNSSLRFRQSLLLLRHIKLSEGCDA
;
A
#
# COMPACT_ATOMS: atom_id res chain seq x y z
N MET A 1 13.30 -27.09 45.83
CA MET A 1 11.97 -26.56 45.43
C MET A 1 11.95 -26.31 43.92
N THR A 2 12.30 -27.33 43.14
CA THR A 2 12.68 -27.23 41.71
C THR A 2 11.68 -27.91 40.77
N ASN A 3 10.68 -28.63 41.29
CA ASN A 3 9.69 -29.37 40.49
C ASN A 3 8.35 -28.62 40.26
N ASN A 4 8.19 -27.38 40.76
CA ASN A 4 6.93 -26.63 40.65
C ASN A 4 6.83 -25.75 39.38
N PHE A 5 7.94 -25.40 38.73
CA PHE A 5 7.93 -24.50 37.57
C PHE A 5 7.39 -25.19 36.30
N LEU A 6 7.95 -26.36 35.96
CA LEU A 6 7.51 -27.15 34.82
C LEU A 6 6.06 -27.64 34.98
N THR A 7 5.61 -27.87 36.20
CA THR A 7 4.20 -28.22 36.48
C THR A 7 3.27 -27.01 36.38
N THR A 8 3.72 -25.77 36.62
CA THR A 8 2.90 -24.56 36.44
C THR A 8 2.68 -24.24 34.96
N ILE A 9 3.71 -24.43 34.12
CA ILE A 9 3.59 -24.31 32.66
C ILE A 9 2.78 -25.48 32.06
N ARG A 10 2.95 -26.72 32.58
CA ARG A 10 2.15 -27.90 32.17
C ARG A 10 0.69 -27.87 32.67
N SER A 11 0.36 -27.08 33.69
CA SER A 11 -0.98 -27.06 34.31
C SER A 11 -1.88 -25.91 33.86
N LEU A 12 -1.40 -25.05 32.94
CA LEU A 12 -2.27 -24.22 32.12
C LEU A 12 -3.10 -25.14 31.22
N LYS A 13 -4.24 -25.60 31.74
CA LYS A 13 -5.31 -26.13 30.90
C LYS A 13 -5.71 -25.02 29.93
N LEU A 14 -5.18 -25.06 28.72
CA LEU A 14 -5.82 -24.46 27.56
C LEU A 14 -7.27 -24.94 27.58
N ILE A 15 -8.19 -24.02 27.84
CA ILE A 15 -9.61 -24.28 27.69
C ILE A 15 -9.81 -24.57 26.20
N GLU A 16 -9.95 -25.86 25.86
CA GLU A 16 -10.62 -26.28 24.64
C GLU A 16 -12.04 -25.71 24.66
N GLY A 17 -12.21 -24.55 24.03
CA GLY A 17 -13.48 -23.85 24.12
C GLY A 17 -13.53 -22.52 23.38
N CYS A 18 -13.03 -22.46 22.14
CA CYS A 18 -13.43 -21.42 21.20
C CYS A 18 -13.80 -22.07 19.87
N LYS A 19 -15.01 -22.64 19.80
CA LYS A 19 -15.75 -22.66 18.55
C LYS A 19 -15.88 -21.21 18.09
N ALA A 20 -15.50 -20.96 16.85
CA ALA A 20 -15.79 -19.72 16.16
C ALA A 20 -17.25 -19.31 16.40
N ALA A 21 -17.45 -18.21 17.12
CA ALA A 21 -18.70 -17.50 17.18
C ALA A 21 -18.46 -16.13 16.56
N GLN A 22 -18.90 -15.99 15.31
CA GLN A 22 -19.24 -14.71 14.70
C GLN A 22 -20.13 -13.96 15.69
N ILE A 23 -19.70 -12.80 16.19
CA ILE A 23 -20.61 -11.85 16.83
C ILE A 23 -20.26 -10.44 16.33
N TYR A 24 -21.14 -9.98 15.44
CA TYR A 24 -21.41 -8.60 15.09
C TYR A 24 -21.57 -7.72 16.34
N ALA A 25 -21.10 -6.48 16.22
CA ALA A 25 -21.54 -5.23 16.83
C ALA A 25 -22.35 -5.28 18.13
N PHE A 26 -22.00 -4.44 19.11
CA PHE A 26 -23.05 -3.62 19.74
C PHE A 26 -22.53 -2.29 20.29
N ASN A 27 -23.20 -1.25 19.81
CA ASN A 27 -23.42 0.04 20.44
C ASN A 27 -23.78 -0.12 21.93
N ALA A 28 -23.20 0.72 22.78
CA ALA A 28 -23.69 0.92 24.14
C ALA A 28 -24.67 2.11 24.17
N ALA A 29 -25.96 1.82 24.03
CA ALA A 29 -27.03 2.69 24.48
C ALA A 29 -27.20 2.49 26.00
N GLY A 30 -27.16 3.59 26.76
CA GLY A 30 -27.27 3.58 28.21
C GLY A 30 -28.71 3.57 28.73
N ALA A 31 -28.91 2.85 29.83
CA ALA A 31 -29.94 3.05 30.85
C ALA A 31 -29.29 2.59 32.18
N ALA A 32 -29.39 3.28 33.32
CA ALA A 32 -30.59 3.82 33.91
C ALA A 32 -30.33 4.86 35.03
N ALA A 33 -31.43 5.55 35.38
CA ALA A 33 -31.81 6.06 36.70
C ALA A 33 -31.31 7.46 37.17
N GLY A 34 -32.20 8.45 37.00
CA GLY A 34 -32.96 9.08 38.10
C GLY A 34 -32.20 9.91 39.14
N GLY A 35 -32.30 11.24 39.03
CA GLY A 35 -31.92 12.17 40.10
C GLY A 35 -32.28 13.63 39.77
N ALA A 36 -33.24 14.16 40.54
CA ALA A 36 -33.86 15.48 40.52
C ALA A 36 -33.02 16.71 40.09
N SER A 37 -33.68 17.60 39.35
CA SER A 37 -33.28 18.98 39.06
C SER A 37 -33.70 19.94 40.19
N THR A 38 -32.78 20.78 40.64
CA THR A 38 -33.08 22.12 41.19
C THR A 38 -31.92 23.09 40.87
N SER A 39 -32.29 24.17 40.17
CA SER A 39 -31.73 25.54 40.09
C SER A 39 -30.34 25.89 40.64
N GLY A 40 -29.57 26.67 39.85
CA GLY A 40 -28.77 27.79 40.38
C GLY A 40 -27.43 28.09 39.70
N ASN A 41 -27.42 29.15 38.88
CA ASN A 41 -26.33 30.06 38.47
C ASN A 41 -24.84 29.73 38.74
N GLY A 42 -24.03 29.98 37.70
CA GLY A 42 -22.95 30.98 37.82
C GLY A 42 -21.50 30.50 37.65
N ASP A 43 -20.90 31.00 36.57
CA ASP A 43 -19.54 31.57 36.48
C ASP A 43 -18.42 30.75 35.82
N GLY A 44 -17.61 31.50 35.07
CA GLY A 44 -16.72 31.04 34.02
C GLY A 44 -15.38 30.50 34.46
N GLY A 45 -14.80 29.67 33.59
CA GLY A 45 -13.44 29.17 33.71
C GLY A 45 -13.14 28.20 32.57
N GLY A 46 -12.65 28.73 31.44
CA GLY A 46 -12.25 27.92 30.29
C GLY A 46 -11.14 26.93 30.65
N LYS A 47 -11.50 25.65 30.79
CA LYS A 47 -10.53 24.54 30.82
C LYS A 47 -10.24 24.11 29.39
N LEU A 48 -9.02 24.38 28.96
CA LEU A 48 -8.40 23.79 27.77
C LEU A 48 -8.53 22.26 27.86
N LEU A 49 -9.23 21.67 26.90
CA LEU A 49 -9.22 20.22 26.67
C LEU A 49 -7.78 19.78 26.30
N PRO A 50 -7.28 18.66 26.84
CA PRO A 50 -5.98 18.14 26.46
C PRO A 50 -6.01 17.67 24.99
N PRO A 51 -4.90 17.79 24.25
CA PRO A 51 -4.82 17.33 22.87
C PRO A 51 -4.99 15.79 22.81
N PRO A 52 -5.55 15.25 21.72
CA PRO A 52 -5.69 13.80 21.55
C PRO A 52 -4.32 13.11 21.50
N GLN A 53 -4.24 11.91 22.06
CA GLN A 53 -3.02 11.11 22.14
C GLN A 53 -2.50 10.70 20.74
N PRO A 54 -1.21 10.90 20.43
CA PRO A 54 -0.62 10.39 19.20
C PRO A 54 -0.35 8.88 19.32
N ARG A 55 -1.02 8.08 18.47
CA ARG A 55 -0.79 6.63 18.33
C ARG A 55 0.42 6.38 17.42
N SER A 56 1.14 5.29 17.71
CA SER A 56 2.52 4.97 17.29
C SER A 56 2.73 4.84 15.78
N LEU A 57 3.88 5.32 15.29
CA LEU A 57 4.39 5.07 13.94
C LEU A 57 4.90 3.62 13.85
N SER A 58 4.28 2.83 12.99
CA SER A 58 4.73 1.48 12.63
C SER A 58 5.63 1.57 11.40
N VAL A 59 6.86 1.06 11.50
CA VAL A 59 7.71 0.79 10.33
C VAL A 59 7.82 -0.72 10.25
N ARG A 60 6.86 -1.36 9.58
CA ARG A 60 7.01 -2.76 9.19
C ARG A 60 8.05 -2.80 8.08
N SER A 61 9.29 -3.13 8.43
CA SER A 61 10.19 -3.77 7.48
C SER A 61 9.47 -5.01 6.97
N ALA A 62 9.43 -5.22 5.65
CA ALA A 62 8.76 -6.36 5.00
C ALA A 62 9.10 -7.67 5.75
N SER A 63 8.21 -8.04 6.68
CA SER A 63 8.29 -9.29 7.39
C SER A 63 7.79 -10.28 6.37
N LEU A 64 8.69 -11.12 5.86
CA LEU A 64 8.29 -12.32 5.14
C LEU A 64 7.34 -13.06 6.07
N CYS A 65 6.04 -12.93 5.82
CA CYS A 65 5.00 -13.66 6.50
C CYS A 65 5.36 -15.14 6.37
N TYR A 66 5.54 -15.82 7.50
CA TYR A 66 5.56 -17.28 7.49
C TYR A 66 4.19 -17.73 6.99
N PRO A 67 4.10 -18.48 5.88
CA PRO A 67 2.89 -19.23 5.60
C PRO A 67 2.72 -20.23 6.74
N HIS A 68 1.53 -20.30 7.34
CA HIS A 68 1.18 -21.35 8.28
C HIS A 68 1.61 -22.71 7.71
N ALA A 69 2.47 -23.42 8.44
CA ALA A 69 2.78 -24.81 8.15
C ALA A 69 1.47 -25.62 8.22
N PRO A 70 1.24 -26.59 7.31
CA PRO A 70 0.08 -27.46 7.40
C PRO A 70 0.11 -28.18 8.75
N SER A 71 -1.04 -28.22 9.41
CA SER A 71 -1.25 -28.96 10.66
C SER A 71 -0.96 -30.45 10.45
N THR A 72 0.29 -30.87 10.65
CA THR A 72 0.66 -32.28 10.71
C THR A 72 0.30 -32.80 12.11
N SER A 73 -0.77 -33.57 12.18
CA SER A 73 -1.11 -34.42 13.31
C SER A 73 -0.04 -35.50 13.48
N GLY A 74 1.10 -35.16 14.09
CA GLY A 74 2.13 -36.09 14.54
C GLY A 74 2.01 -36.28 16.05
N ALA A 75 1.88 -37.53 16.49
CA ALA A 75 1.74 -37.89 17.90
C ALA A 75 2.90 -37.33 18.75
N PHE A 76 2.53 -36.65 19.84
CA PHE A 76 3.43 -36.10 20.84
C PHE A 76 4.28 -37.19 21.50
N VAL A 77 5.60 -36.99 21.53
CA VAL A 77 6.46 -37.55 22.58
C VAL A 77 6.55 -36.47 23.67
N ALA A 78 5.96 -36.77 24.81
CA ALA A 78 5.93 -35.89 25.98
C ALA A 78 7.27 -36.01 26.70
N ASP A 79 8.19 -35.05 26.50
CA ASP A 79 9.27 -34.71 27.43
C ASP A 79 10.13 -33.55 26.90
N SER A 80 9.59 -32.32 26.85
CA SER A 80 10.44 -31.12 26.77
C SER A 80 9.95 -30.00 27.69
N PRO A 81 10.85 -29.19 28.28
CA PRO A 81 10.53 -28.18 29.31
C PRO A 81 10.02 -26.84 28.75
N LEU A 82 9.90 -26.70 27.42
CA LEU A 82 9.55 -25.44 26.78
C LEU A 82 8.05 -25.30 26.50
N PRO A 83 7.46 -24.09 26.55
CA PRO A 83 6.03 -23.85 26.35
C PRO A 83 5.46 -24.38 25.02
N CYS A 84 6.31 -24.55 23.99
CA CYS A 84 5.90 -24.87 22.63
C CYS A 84 6.76 -25.94 21.93
N GLY A 85 7.56 -26.72 22.67
CA GLY A 85 8.56 -27.64 22.10
C GLY A 85 9.88 -26.95 21.74
N LEU A 86 10.83 -27.67 21.13
CA LEU A 86 12.05 -27.09 20.54
C LEU A 86 11.82 -26.78 19.05
N PRO A 87 12.46 -25.75 18.48
CA PRO A 87 12.43 -25.52 17.04
C PRO A 87 13.02 -26.73 16.32
N VAL A 88 12.39 -27.14 15.22
CA VAL A 88 12.86 -28.27 14.41
C VAL A 88 13.46 -27.74 13.11
N ALA A 89 14.66 -28.20 12.77
CA ALA A 89 15.39 -27.70 11.60
C ALA A 89 14.60 -27.86 10.28
N ALA A 90 13.75 -28.88 10.18
CA ALA A 90 12.89 -29.14 9.02
C ALA A 90 11.78 -28.09 8.79
N ALA A 91 11.41 -27.32 9.82
CA ALA A 91 10.36 -26.29 9.72
C ALA A 91 10.90 -24.91 9.30
N LEU A 92 12.22 -24.79 9.08
CA LEU A 92 12.90 -23.53 8.78
C LEU A 92 13.04 -23.24 7.28
N GLU A 93 12.43 -24.03 6.41
CA GLU A 93 12.51 -23.84 4.95
C GLU A 93 12.18 -22.38 4.58
N PRO A 94 13.10 -21.64 3.93
CA PRO A 94 12.87 -20.24 3.62
C PRO A 94 11.79 -20.13 2.56
N ALA A 95 10.96 -19.08 2.60
CA ALA A 95 10.05 -18.78 1.50
C ALA A 95 10.84 -18.48 0.20
N LEU A 96 10.18 -18.60 -0.95
CA LEU A 96 10.75 -18.13 -2.21
C LEU A 96 10.49 -16.63 -2.33
N ASP A 97 11.50 -15.85 -2.73
CA ASP A 97 11.35 -14.40 -2.80
C ASP A 97 10.50 -14.01 -4.02
N ALA A 98 9.29 -13.49 -3.80
CA ALA A 98 8.37 -13.11 -4.88
C ALA A 98 8.71 -11.74 -5.52
N CYS A 99 9.98 -11.51 -5.83
CA CYS A 99 10.49 -10.27 -6.38
C CYS A 99 11.35 -10.50 -7.63
N LEU A 100 11.67 -9.42 -8.34
CA LEU A 100 12.58 -9.46 -9.49
C LEU A 100 14.02 -9.61 -8.99
N ARG A 101 14.53 -10.85 -8.97
CA ARG A 101 15.85 -11.18 -8.43
C ARG A 101 16.83 -11.56 -9.57
N PRO A 102 17.62 -10.59 -10.08
CA PRO A 102 18.65 -10.89 -11.07
C PRO A 102 19.77 -11.75 -10.48
N VAL A 103 20.48 -12.52 -11.32
CA VAL A 103 21.68 -13.26 -10.87
C VAL A 103 22.79 -12.28 -10.48
N ASP A 104 23.04 -11.28 -11.32
CA ASP A 104 23.99 -10.19 -11.10
C ASP A 104 23.22 -8.88 -10.81
N HIS A 105 23.06 -8.59 -9.53
CA HIS A 105 22.31 -7.41 -9.06
C HIS A 105 23.01 -6.11 -9.46
N VAL A 106 24.33 -6.05 -9.39
CA VAL A 106 25.11 -4.84 -9.70
C VAL A 106 24.95 -4.48 -11.16
N LYS A 107 25.05 -5.46 -12.06
CA LYS A 107 24.87 -5.24 -13.50
C LYS A 107 23.43 -4.87 -13.85
N ALA A 108 22.42 -5.49 -13.23
CA ALA A 108 21.02 -5.15 -13.45
C ALA A 108 20.71 -3.72 -13.00
N LEU A 109 21.17 -3.32 -11.81
CA LEU A 109 21.03 -1.94 -11.32
C LEU A 109 21.76 -0.95 -12.24
N ALA A 110 23.00 -1.24 -12.62
CA ALA A 110 23.75 -0.39 -13.55
C ALA A 110 23.05 -0.24 -14.92
N ALA A 111 22.40 -1.29 -15.42
CA ALA A 111 21.60 -1.22 -16.64
C ALA A 111 20.36 -0.33 -16.46
N SER A 112 19.66 -0.44 -15.32
CA SER A 112 18.50 0.41 -15.01
C SER A 112 18.88 1.90 -14.96
N PHE A 113 20.02 2.25 -14.35
CA PHE A 113 20.49 3.64 -14.29
C PHE A 113 20.89 4.19 -15.66
N ARG A 114 21.45 3.36 -16.55
CA ARG A 114 21.73 3.76 -17.93
C ARG A 114 20.44 4.03 -18.71
N ARG A 115 19.42 3.16 -18.56
CA ARG A 115 18.10 3.39 -19.18
C ARG A 115 17.45 4.67 -18.69
N MET A 116 17.54 4.95 -17.39
CA MET A 116 17.08 6.23 -16.83
C MET A 116 17.78 7.43 -17.45
N SER A 117 19.11 7.40 -17.53
CA SER A 117 19.88 8.50 -18.10
C SER A 117 19.55 8.73 -19.59
N LEU A 118 19.22 7.66 -20.32
CA LEU A 118 18.79 7.73 -21.72
C LEU A 118 17.37 8.30 -21.84
N ALA A 119 16.43 7.79 -21.06
CA ALA A 119 15.05 8.27 -21.04
C ALA A 119 14.96 9.75 -20.62
N GLU A 120 15.79 10.20 -19.68
CA GLU A 120 15.93 11.61 -19.32
C GLU A 120 16.40 12.48 -20.49
N ALA A 121 17.31 11.96 -21.32
CA ALA A 121 17.82 12.67 -22.48
C ALA A 121 16.82 12.70 -23.65
N GLU A 122 16.02 11.65 -23.80
CA GLU A 122 15.02 11.49 -24.88
C GLU A 122 13.67 12.15 -24.52
N GLY A 123 13.45 12.48 -23.25
CA GLY A 123 12.20 13.07 -22.76
C GLY A 123 11.08 12.04 -22.59
N ASP A 124 11.45 10.76 -22.42
CA ASP A 124 10.54 9.64 -22.27
C ASP A 124 9.89 9.59 -20.87
N ASP A 125 8.83 8.80 -20.75
CA ASP A 125 8.16 8.57 -19.48
C ASP A 125 9.06 7.77 -18.51
N LEU A 126 9.59 8.47 -17.52
CA LEU A 126 10.47 7.91 -16.49
C LEU A 126 9.72 7.12 -15.42
N CYS A 127 8.39 7.17 -15.38
CA CYS A 127 7.58 6.50 -14.36
C CYS A 127 7.87 4.99 -14.32
N ASP A 128 7.85 4.31 -15.47
CA ASP A 128 8.07 2.87 -15.54
C ASP A 128 9.52 2.47 -15.25
N VAL A 129 10.49 3.34 -15.56
CA VAL A 129 11.91 3.12 -15.22
C VAL A 129 12.11 3.13 -13.71
N PHE A 130 11.46 4.06 -13.00
CA PHE A 130 11.50 4.08 -11.54
C PHE A 130 10.72 2.92 -10.91
N LEU A 131 9.66 2.41 -11.55
CA LEU A 131 9.00 1.18 -11.12
C LEU A 131 9.87 -0.06 -11.30
N GLU A 132 10.65 -0.14 -12.38
CA GLU A 132 11.66 -1.19 -12.54
C GLU A 132 12.69 -1.14 -11.41
N GLN A 133 13.19 0.06 -11.07
CA GLN A 133 14.10 0.22 -9.93
C GLN A 133 13.48 -0.20 -8.61
N HIS A 134 12.20 0.15 -8.38
CA HIS A 134 11.47 -0.32 -7.22
C HIS A 134 11.45 -1.86 -7.16
N ALA A 135 11.14 -2.53 -8.27
CA ALA A 135 11.13 -3.99 -8.34
C ALA A 135 12.52 -4.60 -8.05
N LEU A 136 13.60 -3.99 -8.55
CA LEU A 136 14.98 -4.43 -8.29
C LEU A 136 15.42 -4.19 -6.83
N PHE A 137 15.04 -3.08 -6.22
CA PHE A 137 15.37 -2.77 -4.82
C PHE A 137 14.66 -3.71 -3.84
N HIS A 138 13.57 -4.36 -4.27
CA HIS A 138 12.87 -5.32 -3.43
C HIS A 138 13.75 -6.51 -3.03
N ALA A 139 14.66 -6.95 -3.91
CA ALA A 139 15.62 -8.01 -3.60
C ALA A 139 16.68 -7.59 -2.57
N LEU A 140 16.93 -6.28 -2.40
CA LEU A 140 17.85 -5.75 -1.39
C LEU A 140 17.19 -5.59 -0.01
N GLY A 141 15.85 -5.44 0.02
CA GLY A 141 15.10 -5.29 1.25
C GLY A 141 15.25 -3.93 1.95
N ASP A 142 15.73 -2.90 1.26
CA ASP A 142 15.83 -1.54 1.80
C ASP A 142 14.56 -0.72 1.51
N ALA A 143 13.75 -0.53 2.56
CA ALA A 143 12.50 0.24 2.50
C ALA A 143 12.69 1.70 2.05
N ARG A 144 13.86 2.32 2.25
CA ARG A 144 14.11 3.70 1.80
C ARG A 144 14.31 3.78 0.31
N LEU A 145 15.07 2.84 -0.26
CA LEU A 145 15.30 2.78 -1.70
C LEU A 145 13.99 2.45 -2.42
N LEU A 146 13.24 1.48 -1.92
CA LEU A 146 11.89 1.16 -2.41
C LEU A 146 10.98 2.39 -2.45
N ARG A 147 10.89 3.10 -1.33
CA ARG A 147 10.06 4.30 -1.21
C ARG A 147 10.56 5.45 -2.07
N ARG A 148 11.88 5.63 -2.18
CA ARG A 148 12.48 6.68 -3.02
C ARG A 148 12.16 6.45 -4.50
N ALA A 149 12.25 5.20 -4.96
CA ALA A 149 11.89 4.81 -6.31
C ALA A 149 10.39 5.09 -6.59
N LEU A 150 9.49 4.70 -5.68
CA LEU A 150 8.05 5.01 -5.84
C LEU A 150 7.76 6.51 -5.86
N ARG A 151 8.44 7.30 -5.01
CA ARG A 151 8.30 8.77 -5.03
C ARG A 151 8.77 9.36 -6.35
N ALA A 152 9.88 8.88 -6.88
CA ALA A 152 10.37 9.30 -8.19
C ALA A 152 9.39 8.94 -9.30
N ALA A 153 8.88 7.70 -9.32
CA ALA A 153 7.81 7.29 -10.24
C ALA A 153 6.59 8.23 -10.16
N ARG A 154 6.18 8.60 -8.93
CA ARG A 154 5.05 9.51 -8.70
C ARG A 154 5.30 10.94 -9.20
N VAL A 155 6.54 11.42 -9.21
CA VAL A 155 6.91 12.74 -9.76
C VAL A 155 6.75 12.75 -11.28
N HIS A 156 7.10 11.65 -11.94
CA HIS A 156 7.06 11.52 -13.40
C HIS A 156 5.72 11.03 -13.95
N ALA A 157 4.80 10.58 -13.10
CA ALA A 157 3.44 10.22 -13.51
C ALA A 157 2.66 11.44 -14.05
N THR A 158 2.35 11.41 -15.34
CA THR A 158 1.63 12.47 -16.08
C THR A 158 0.11 12.39 -15.87
N ASP A 159 -0.44 11.18 -15.95
CA ASP A 159 -1.89 10.94 -15.89
C ASP A 159 -2.46 10.93 -14.44
N PRO A 160 -3.67 11.50 -14.20
CA PRO A 160 -4.38 11.41 -12.93
C PRO A 160 -4.46 10.00 -12.33
N HIS A 161 -4.71 8.97 -13.15
CA HIS A 161 -4.87 7.60 -12.68
C HIS A 161 -3.56 7.05 -12.06
N ARG A 162 -2.43 7.11 -12.78
CA ARG A 162 -1.12 6.71 -12.26
C ARG A 162 -0.71 7.52 -11.03
N ARG A 163 -1.04 8.81 -11.00
CA ARG A 163 -0.80 9.69 -9.84
C ARG A 163 -1.57 9.21 -8.59
N VAL A 164 -2.82 8.79 -8.75
CA VAL A 164 -3.66 8.22 -7.67
C VAL A 164 -3.08 6.89 -7.18
N VAL A 165 -2.77 5.97 -8.09
CA VAL A 165 -2.21 4.65 -7.74
C VAL A 165 -0.92 4.80 -6.92
N LEU A 166 0.05 5.55 -7.43
CA LEU A 166 1.35 5.71 -6.78
C LEU A 166 1.26 6.52 -5.47
N ALA A 167 0.34 7.50 -5.39
CA ALA A 167 0.09 8.21 -4.14
C ALA A 167 -0.54 7.28 -3.08
N ALA A 168 -1.53 6.47 -3.47
CA ALA A 168 -2.14 5.48 -2.59
C ALA A 168 -1.11 4.44 -2.12
N TRP A 169 -0.24 3.96 -3.02
CA TRP A 169 0.83 3.03 -2.68
C TRP A 169 1.79 3.62 -1.64
N LEU A 170 2.25 4.87 -1.83
CA LEU A 170 3.10 5.55 -0.86
C LEU A 170 2.44 5.75 0.51
N ARG A 171 1.12 5.92 0.57
CA ARG A 171 0.35 6.02 1.82
C ARG A 171 0.18 4.65 2.49
N TYR A 172 -0.09 3.62 1.69
CA TYR A 172 -0.22 2.25 2.15
C TYR A 172 1.08 1.77 2.80
N GLU A 173 2.25 2.02 2.21
CA GLU A 173 3.55 1.68 2.84
C GLU A 173 3.74 2.30 4.24
N ARG A 174 3.15 3.48 4.49
CA ARG A 174 3.23 4.17 5.79
C ARG A 174 2.13 3.76 6.76
N ARG A 175 1.19 2.91 6.33
CA ARG A 175 -0.04 2.57 7.06
C ARG A 175 -0.79 3.83 7.52
N GLU A 176 -0.71 4.94 6.76
CA GLU A 176 -1.29 6.23 7.18
C GLU A 176 -2.81 6.14 7.39
N ASP A 177 -3.48 5.35 6.56
CA ASP A 177 -4.94 5.21 6.56
C ASP A 177 -5.43 4.14 7.56
N GLU A 178 -4.55 3.40 8.25
CA GLU A 178 -4.96 2.50 9.36
C GLU A 178 -5.36 3.29 10.62
N PHE A 179 -4.92 4.55 10.73
CA PHE A 179 -5.17 5.39 11.90
C PHE A 179 -6.54 6.06 11.91
N ASP A 180 -7.21 6.12 10.75
CA ASP A 180 -8.56 6.65 10.59
C ASP A 180 -9.44 5.55 9.98
N PRO A 181 -10.49 5.09 10.67
CA PRO A 181 -11.24 3.92 10.21
C PRO A 181 -12.02 4.15 8.91
N MET A 182 -12.38 5.39 8.56
CA MET A 182 -13.16 5.74 7.34
C MET A 182 -12.82 7.15 6.83
N PRO A 183 -11.61 7.40 6.31
CA PRO A 183 -11.22 8.74 5.90
C PRO A 183 -11.83 9.10 4.52
N PRO A 184 -12.40 10.31 4.35
CA PRO A 184 -12.96 10.74 3.06
C PRO A 184 -11.90 10.67 1.94
N PRO A 185 -12.20 10.17 0.73
CA PRO A 185 -11.22 9.95 -0.35
C PRO A 185 -10.37 11.19 -0.66
N LEU A 186 -10.99 12.37 -0.64
CA LEU A 186 -10.39 13.67 -0.93
C LEU A 186 -10.16 14.53 0.33
N ALA A 187 -9.99 13.90 1.49
CA ALA A 187 -9.68 14.59 2.74
C ALA A 187 -8.46 15.53 2.59
N PRO A 188 -8.49 16.73 3.20
CA PRO A 188 -7.37 17.64 3.14
C PRO A 188 -6.14 17.03 3.83
N CYS A 189 -4.97 17.23 3.23
CA CYS A 189 -3.73 16.72 3.80
C CYS A 189 -3.23 17.62 4.95
N THR A 190 -2.43 17.05 5.85
CA THR A 190 -1.81 17.82 6.93
C THR A 190 -0.65 18.68 6.41
N PRO A 191 -0.22 19.73 7.14
CA PRO A 191 0.96 20.53 6.78
C PRO A 191 2.26 19.73 6.65
N THR A 192 2.33 18.56 7.30
CA THR A 192 3.48 17.65 7.27
C THR A 192 3.38 16.58 6.18
N THR A 193 2.20 16.37 5.57
CA THR A 193 2.04 15.38 4.50
C THR A 193 2.82 15.82 3.26
N PRO A 194 3.69 14.97 2.69
CA PRO A 194 4.37 15.28 1.43
C PRO A 194 3.36 15.53 0.30
N LEU A 195 3.67 16.48 -0.59
CA LEU A 195 2.78 16.86 -1.70
C LEU A 195 2.31 15.66 -2.53
N HIS A 196 3.26 14.79 -2.89
CA HIS A 196 3.03 13.62 -3.74
C HIS A 196 2.20 12.52 -3.08
N GLU A 197 1.97 12.62 -1.76
CA GLU A 197 1.13 11.69 -0.97
C GLU A 197 -0.27 12.28 -0.69
N CYS A 198 -0.55 13.51 -1.17
CA CYS A 198 -1.84 14.17 -0.96
C CYS A 198 -2.91 13.64 -1.94
N PRO A 199 -4.04 13.07 -1.46
CA PRO A 199 -5.10 12.54 -2.33
C PRO A 199 -5.69 13.59 -3.29
N ARG A 200 -5.96 14.81 -2.80
CA ARG A 200 -6.45 15.90 -3.66
C ARG A 200 -5.43 16.33 -4.71
N ALA A 201 -4.14 16.28 -4.38
CA ALA A 201 -3.07 16.58 -5.34
C ALA A 201 -2.88 15.45 -6.36
N ALA A 202 -3.22 14.21 -6.01
CA ALA A 202 -3.19 13.10 -6.95
C ALA A 202 -4.27 13.22 -8.03
N VAL A 203 -5.50 13.60 -7.63
CA VAL A 203 -6.62 13.78 -8.55
C VAL A 203 -6.53 15.12 -9.30
N PHE A 204 -6.38 16.25 -8.61
CA PHE A 204 -6.57 17.59 -9.19
C PHE A 204 -5.26 18.37 -9.47
N ALA A 205 -4.10 17.73 -9.51
CA ALA A 205 -2.86 18.48 -9.77
C ALA A 205 -2.94 19.18 -11.13
N GLY A 206 -2.97 20.52 -11.08
CA GLY A 206 -2.99 21.38 -12.26
C GLY A 206 -1.60 21.44 -12.89
N GLU A 207 -1.52 21.04 -14.15
CA GLU A 207 -0.34 21.19 -14.98
C GLU A 207 -0.10 22.68 -15.22
N SER A 208 0.77 23.29 -14.42
CA SER A 208 1.32 24.62 -14.72
C SER A 208 2.83 24.46 -14.82
N PRO A 209 3.40 24.54 -16.04
CA PRO A 209 4.84 24.46 -16.21
C PRO A 209 5.51 25.66 -15.52
N GLY A 210 6.47 25.41 -14.63
CA GLY A 210 7.40 26.43 -14.13
C GLY A 210 7.12 27.04 -12.75
N VAL A 211 6.13 26.56 -12.00
CA VAL A 211 5.93 26.94 -10.57
C VAL A 211 6.02 25.67 -9.71
N ASP A 212 6.77 25.73 -8.61
CA ASP A 212 6.81 24.63 -7.64
C ASP A 212 5.37 24.23 -7.27
N PRO A 213 4.97 22.97 -7.46
CA PRO A 213 3.58 22.59 -7.33
C PRO A 213 3.10 22.77 -5.89
N ILE A 214 2.27 23.78 -5.65
CA ILE A 214 1.64 24.00 -4.33
C ILE A 214 0.46 23.05 -4.19
N CYS A 215 0.45 22.32 -3.08
CA CYS A 215 -0.64 21.40 -2.73
C CYS A 215 -2.00 22.13 -2.78
N PRO A 216 -3.03 21.57 -3.47
CA PRO A 216 -4.36 22.18 -3.52
C PRO A 216 -4.95 22.48 -2.14
N CYS A 217 -4.66 21.64 -1.14
CA CYS A 217 -5.10 21.80 0.25
C CYS A 217 -4.47 23.01 0.96
N ARG A 218 -3.36 23.54 0.44
CA ARG A 218 -2.58 24.64 1.04
C ARG A 218 -2.72 25.94 0.26
N ARG A 219 -3.50 25.96 -0.82
CA ARG A 219 -3.77 27.18 -1.56
C ARG A 219 -4.62 28.10 -0.68
N PRO A 220 -4.27 29.39 -0.55
CA PRO A 220 -5.16 30.34 0.08
C PRO A 220 -6.48 30.39 -0.70
N PRO A 221 -7.63 30.60 -0.02
CA PRO A 221 -8.91 30.71 -0.70
C PRO A 221 -8.85 31.77 -1.80
N PRO A 222 -9.49 31.54 -2.96
CA PRO A 222 -9.48 32.53 -4.03
C PRO A 222 -10.07 33.85 -3.51
N PRO A 223 -9.51 35.01 -3.92
CA PRO A 223 -10.10 36.29 -3.58
C PRO A 223 -11.55 36.34 -4.10
N PRO A 224 -12.46 37.02 -3.39
CA PRO A 224 -13.85 37.15 -3.83
C PRO A 224 -13.88 37.71 -5.26
N PRO A 225 -14.80 37.21 -6.12
CA PRO A 225 -14.86 37.64 -7.50
C PRO A 225 -15.04 39.15 -7.54
N THR A 226 -14.03 39.86 -8.06
CA THR A 226 -14.22 41.24 -8.46
C THR A 226 -15.09 41.21 -9.71
N PRO A 227 -16.21 41.95 -9.76
CA PRO A 227 -17.05 42.01 -10.94
C PRO A 227 -16.18 42.43 -12.13
N PRO A 228 -16.35 41.82 -13.31
CA PRO A 228 -15.53 42.15 -14.46
C PRO A 228 -15.63 43.65 -14.73
N SER A 229 -14.48 44.32 -14.86
CA SER A 229 -14.45 45.69 -15.34
C SER A 229 -15.12 45.70 -16.71
N SER A 230 -16.23 46.42 -16.82
CA SER A 230 -16.98 46.63 -18.07
C SER A 230 -15.99 46.78 -19.22
N ARG A 231 -16.04 45.89 -20.20
CA ARG A 231 -15.28 46.04 -21.44
C ARG A 231 -15.70 47.39 -22.03
N PHE A 232 -14.86 48.41 -21.88
CA PHE A 232 -15.01 49.68 -22.58
C PHE A 232 -14.99 49.36 -24.09
N ARG A 233 -16.18 49.29 -24.70
CA ARG A 233 -16.34 49.45 -26.14
C ARG A 233 -15.79 50.84 -26.47
N ARG A 234 -14.68 50.90 -27.21
CA ARG A 234 -14.35 52.10 -27.99
C ARG A 234 -15.42 52.23 -29.07
N ASN A 235 -16.46 53.00 -28.80
CA ASN A 235 -17.27 53.59 -29.85
C ASN A 235 -16.74 55.00 -30.12
N THR A 236 -16.19 55.19 -31.31
CA THR A 236 -16.11 56.51 -31.94
C THR A 236 -17.52 56.94 -32.34
N SER A 237 -18.02 57.99 -31.67
CA SER A 237 -19.01 59.01 -32.09
C SER A 237 -20.38 58.54 -32.64
N SER A 238 -21.54 59.01 -32.20
CA SER A 238 -21.90 60.12 -31.31
C SER A 238 -23.44 60.20 -31.17
N ILE A 239 -23.89 60.82 -30.07
CA ILE A 239 -25.22 61.40 -29.75
C ILE A 239 -26.10 60.58 -28.77
N ASP A 240 -26.01 61.01 -27.51
CA ASP A 240 -27.04 61.20 -26.46
C ASP A 240 -28.35 60.39 -26.50
N GLN A 241 -28.60 59.60 -25.46
CA GLN A 241 -29.44 59.99 -24.32
C GLN A 241 -29.36 58.94 -23.18
N MET A 242 -29.34 59.45 -21.94
CA MET A 242 -29.33 58.72 -20.67
C MET A 242 -30.69 58.05 -20.38
N VAL A 243 -30.73 57.25 -19.28
CA VAL A 243 -31.86 56.49 -18.68
C VAL A 243 -31.79 55.02 -19.15
N GLU A 244 -31.62 53.96 -18.35
CA GLU A 244 -31.81 53.71 -16.91
C GLU A 244 -30.91 52.52 -16.49
N GLU A 245 -30.83 52.24 -15.18
CA GLU A 245 -30.16 51.06 -14.61
C GLU A 245 -30.86 49.75 -15.07
N ASP A 246 -30.47 49.22 -16.23
CA ASP A 246 -30.96 47.92 -16.69
C ASP A 246 -30.15 46.80 -16.02
N GLY A 247 -30.81 46.05 -15.14
CA GLY A 247 -30.39 44.68 -14.84
C GLY A 247 -30.28 43.91 -16.15
N ASP A 248 -29.23 43.09 -16.29
CA ASP A 248 -28.91 42.32 -17.50
C ASP A 248 -30.19 41.83 -18.20
N VAL A 249 -30.61 42.54 -19.25
CA VAL A 249 -31.75 42.13 -20.07
C VAL A 249 -31.31 40.85 -20.75
N GLU A 250 -31.79 39.70 -20.28
CA GLU A 250 -31.50 38.41 -20.89
C GLU A 250 -31.96 38.44 -22.35
N THR A 251 -31.03 38.67 -23.28
CA THR A 251 -31.29 38.61 -24.72
C THR A 251 -31.30 37.14 -25.14
N ASN A 252 -32.30 36.39 -24.68
CA ASN A 252 -32.55 35.02 -25.14
C ASN A 252 -33.10 35.10 -26.57
N ASP A 253 -32.33 34.62 -27.55
CA ASP A 253 -32.63 34.65 -28.98
C ASP A 253 -32.80 33.23 -29.58
N LEU A 254 -32.87 32.22 -28.71
CA LEU A 254 -32.99 30.80 -29.04
C LEU A 254 -33.82 30.04 -28.00
N TRP A 255 -34.74 29.20 -28.44
CA TRP A 255 -35.56 28.33 -27.59
C TRP A 255 -35.41 26.87 -27.99
N PHE A 256 -34.97 26.04 -27.06
CA PHE A 256 -34.95 24.59 -27.24
C PHE A 256 -36.26 23.98 -26.72
N ILE A 257 -36.97 23.26 -27.58
CA ILE A 257 -38.20 22.55 -27.25
C ILE A 257 -37.82 21.14 -26.79
N ILE A 258 -38.13 20.79 -25.55
CA ILE A 258 -37.85 19.47 -24.97
C ILE A 258 -39.16 18.92 -24.39
N GLY A 259 -39.79 17.99 -25.11
CA GLY A 259 -41.11 17.51 -24.76
C GLY A 259 -42.15 18.62 -24.90
N GLU A 260 -42.73 19.04 -23.78
CA GLU A 260 -43.72 20.13 -23.73
C GLU A 260 -43.14 21.46 -23.21
N GLU A 261 -41.86 21.49 -22.80
CA GLU A 261 -41.23 22.67 -22.22
C GLU A 261 -40.31 23.38 -23.23
N GLU A 262 -40.34 24.72 -23.21
CA GLU A 262 -39.41 25.57 -23.97
C GLU A 262 -38.33 26.14 -23.03
N VAL A 263 -37.06 25.94 -23.37
CA VAL A 263 -35.91 26.45 -22.60
C VAL A 263 -35.22 27.57 -23.37
N ALA A 264 -35.26 28.78 -22.80
CA ALA A 264 -34.66 29.98 -23.37
C ALA A 264 -33.13 30.01 -23.19
N CYS A 265 -32.40 30.29 -24.26
CA CYS A 265 -30.94 30.31 -24.33
C CYS A 265 -30.44 31.48 -25.18
N GLU A 266 -29.15 31.81 -25.02
CA GLU A 266 -28.44 32.73 -25.91
C GLU A 266 -27.67 31.93 -26.96
N ARG A 267 -27.99 32.15 -28.24
CA ARG A 267 -27.44 31.42 -29.39
C ARG A 267 -25.92 31.53 -29.46
N SER A 268 -25.37 32.73 -29.24
CA SER A 268 -23.91 32.97 -29.20
C SER A 268 -23.22 32.12 -28.14
N CYS A 269 -23.79 32.04 -26.93
CA CYS A 269 -23.21 31.29 -25.82
C CYS A 269 -23.23 29.78 -26.09
N ILE A 270 -24.37 29.23 -26.53
CA ILE A 270 -24.48 27.79 -26.83
C ILE A 270 -23.55 27.42 -28.00
N ALA A 271 -23.50 28.24 -29.06
CA ALA A 271 -22.60 28.02 -30.19
C ALA A 271 -21.12 28.10 -29.82
N ALA A 272 -20.76 28.81 -28.75
CA ALA A 272 -19.38 28.93 -28.28
C ALA A 272 -18.89 27.69 -27.51
N LEU A 273 -19.79 26.82 -27.04
CA LEU A 273 -19.43 25.62 -26.27
C LEU A 273 -18.63 24.60 -27.09
N SER A 274 -18.93 24.47 -28.39
CA SER A 274 -18.26 23.51 -29.26
C SER A 274 -18.40 23.83 -30.75
N LYS A 275 -17.51 23.26 -31.58
CA LYS A 275 -17.60 23.39 -33.04
C LYS A 275 -18.87 22.74 -33.63
N PRO A 276 -19.32 21.56 -33.16
CA PRO A 276 -20.60 20.99 -33.61
C PRO A 276 -21.80 21.90 -33.36
N LEU A 277 -21.93 22.46 -32.14
CA LEU A 277 -23.02 23.38 -31.81
C LEU A 277 -22.92 24.69 -32.59
N ASN A 278 -21.70 25.20 -32.82
CA ASN A 278 -21.48 26.36 -33.68
C ASN A 278 -22.02 26.12 -35.10
N THR A 279 -21.72 24.94 -35.66
CA THR A 279 -22.16 24.58 -37.01
C THR A 279 -23.66 24.37 -37.06
N LEU A 280 -24.27 23.79 -36.01
CA LEU A 280 -25.72 23.63 -35.92
C LEU A 280 -26.46 24.98 -35.93
N LEU A 281 -25.94 25.97 -35.19
CA LEU A 281 -26.63 27.25 -34.94
C LEU A 281 -26.27 28.37 -35.94
N TYR A 282 -25.10 28.31 -36.57
CA TYR A 282 -24.61 29.32 -37.53
C TYR A 282 -24.15 28.74 -38.88
N GLY A 283 -24.17 27.42 -39.05
CA GLY A 283 -23.79 26.76 -40.30
C GLY A 283 -24.93 26.66 -41.32
N GLY A 284 -24.82 25.69 -42.23
CA GLY A 284 -25.77 25.50 -43.33
C GLY A 284 -27.01 24.66 -43.00
N PHE A 285 -27.25 24.35 -41.73
CA PHE A 285 -28.38 23.52 -41.28
C PHE A 285 -29.69 24.32 -41.22
N ALA A 286 -30.83 23.64 -41.30
CA ALA A 286 -32.15 24.30 -41.25
C ALA A 286 -32.41 24.97 -39.89
N GLU A 287 -31.83 24.38 -38.84
CA GLU A 287 -31.83 24.83 -37.46
C GLU A 287 -31.19 26.22 -37.30
N ALA A 288 -30.19 26.56 -38.12
CA ALA A 288 -29.54 27.88 -38.07
C ALA A 288 -30.49 29.03 -38.43
N GLN A 289 -31.57 28.76 -39.18
CA GLN A 289 -32.56 29.78 -39.56
C GLN A 289 -33.79 29.81 -38.62
N ARG A 290 -33.83 28.94 -37.60
CA ARG A 290 -34.95 28.85 -36.66
C ARG A 290 -34.58 29.45 -35.32
N ASP A 291 -35.55 30.09 -34.68
CA ASP A 291 -35.49 30.55 -33.29
C ASP A 291 -35.92 29.45 -32.30
N ARG A 292 -36.78 28.51 -32.75
CA ARG A 292 -37.19 27.33 -32.00
C ARG A 292 -36.61 26.05 -32.60
N ILE A 293 -35.87 25.29 -31.80
CA ILE A 293 -35.23 24.02 -32.20
C ILE A 293 -35.73 22.89 -31.30
N ASP A 294 -36.21 21.79 -31.89
CA ASP A 294 -36.66 20.61 -31.15
C ASP A 294 -35.46 19.74 -30.73
N PHE A 295 -35.31 19.53 -29.42
CA PHE A 295 -34.27 18.74 -28.76
C PHE A 295 -34.86 17.55 -27.97
N THR A 296 -36.14 17.24 -28.16
CA THR A 296 -36.85 16.22 -27.38
C THR A 296 -36.22 14.82 -27.47
N ARG A 297 -35.54 14.51 -28.59
CA ARG A 297 -34.90 13.21 -28.83
C ARG A 297 -33.41 13.21 -28.51
N ASP A 298 -32.88 14.31 -27.99
CA ASP A 298 -31.44 14.48 -27.81
C ASP A 298 -30.88 13.96 -26.49
N GLY A 299 -31.76 13.43 -25.63
CA GLY A 299 -31.35 12.80 -24.36
C GLY A 299 -31.02 13.81 -23.27
N ILE A 300 -31.59 15.02 -23.33
CA ILE A 300 -31.46 16.06 -22.32
C ILE A 300 -32.83 16.51 -21.82
N THR A 301 -32.96 16.70 -20.51
CA THR A 301 -34.14 17.20 -19.82
C THR A 301 -34.20 18.72 -19.87
N PRO A 302 -35.37 19.32 -19.64
CA PRO A 302 -35.48 20.77 -19.52
C PRO A 302 -34.56 21.34 -18.42
N CYS A 303 -34.40 20.62 -17.31
CA CYS A 303 -33.48 20.99 -16.23
C CYS A 303 -32.02 20.94 -16.68
N GLY A 304 -31.60 19.87 -17.35
CA GLY A 304 -30.26 19.77 -17.93
C GLY A 304 -29.98 20.90 -18.93
N MET A 305 -30.93 21.22 -19.81
CA MET A 305 -30.73 22.27 -20.80
C MET A 305 -30.67 23.68 -20.19
N ARG A 306 -31.44 23.94 -19.11
CA ARG A 306 -31.26 25.17 -18.32
C ARG A 306 -29.87 25.25 -17.71
N ALA A 307 -29.33 24.12 -17.25
CA ALA A 307 -27.98 24.09 -16.70
C ALA A 307 -26.90 24.28 -17.80
N VAL A 308 -27.08 23.74 -19.01
CA VAL A 308 -26.23 24.07 -20.18
C VAL A 308 -26.27 25.56 -20.47
N SER A 309 -27.47 26.16 -20.50
CA SER A 309 -27.67 27.60 -20.71
C SER A 309 -26.94 28.43 -19.64
N ALA A 310 -27.11 28.09 -18.36
CA ALA A 310 -26.41 28.76 -17.26
C ALA A 310 -24.88 28.64 -17.38
N TYR A 311 -24.36 27.44 -17.66
CA TYR A 311 -22.92 27.21 -17.85
C TYR A 311 -22.38 28.01 -19.04
N SER A 312 -23.11 28.05 -20.16
CA SER A 312 -22.68 28.75 -21.38
C SER A 312 -22.48 30.25 -21.18
N ARG A 313 -23.20 30.86 -20.22
CA ARG A 313 -23.09 32.28 -19.89
C ARG A 313 -21.96 32.56 -18.90
N HIS A 314 -21.88 31.74 -17.85
CA HIS A 314 -21.02 32.04 -16.69
C HIS A 314 -19.70 31.26 -16.67
N GLY A 315 -19.60 30.18 -17.45
CA GLY A 315 -18.46 29.26 -17.47
C GLY A 315 -18.26 28.50 -16.15
N ARG A 316 -19.31 28.39 -15.32
CA ARG A 316 -19.28 27.72 -14.01
C ARG A 316 -20.50 26.84 -13.86
N LEU A 317 -20.32 25.69 -13.21
CA LEU A 317 -21.42 24.83 -12.79
C LEU A 317 -21.90 25.28 -11.41
N ASP A 318 -23.16 25.68 -11.32
CA ASP A 318 -23.84 25.97 -10.05
C ASP A 318 -24.03 24.68 -9.23
N ASP A 319 -24.65 24.79 -8.05
CA ASP A 319 -24.97 23.63 -7.19
C ASP A 319 -26.17 22.83 -7.73
N PHE A 320 -25.95 22.17 -8.88
CA PHE A 320 -26.86 21.21 -9.49
C PHE A 320 -26.79 19.84 -8.78
N SER A 321 -27.86 19.05 -8.90
CA SER A 321 -27.87 17.67 -8.40
C SER A 321 -26.93 16.76 -9.22
N THR A 322 -26.51 15.64 -8.64
CA THR A 322 -25.65 14.64 -9.31
C THR A 322 -26.23 14.20 -10.65
N ASP A 323 -27.53 13.90 -10.69
CA ASP A 323 -28.23 13.46 -11.91
C ASP A 323 -28.16 14.50 -13.04
N THR A 324 -28.33 15.79 -12.70
CA THR A 324 -28.21 16.87 -13.69
C THR A 324 -26.78 17.01 -14.18
N ILE A 325 -25.77 16.84 -13.33
CA ILE A 325 -24.36 16.93 -13.76
C ILE A 325 -23.97 15.72 -14.64
N LEU A 326 -24.49 14.53 -14.35
CA LEU A 326 -24.31 13.34 -15.20
C LEU A 326 -24.94 13.53 -16.58
N GLU A 327 -26.14 14.10 -16.63
CA GLU A 327 -26.80 14.46 -17.88
C GLU A 327 -25.99 15.51 -18.67
N LEU A 328 -25.45 16.53 -18.00
CA LEU A 328 -24.55 17.50 -18.62
C LEU A 328 -23.27 16.85 -19.16
N LEU A 329 -22.73 15.86 -18.47
CA LEU A 329 -21.56 15.10 -18.90
C LEU A 329 -21.86 14.35 -20.22
N ALA A 330 -22.96 13.60 -20.27
CA ALA A 330 -23.40 12.89 -21.48
C ALA A 330 -23.66 13.86 -22.64
N PHE A 331 -24.35 14.99 -22.37
CA PHE A 331 -24.55 16.06 -23.35
C PHE A 331 -23.21 16.62 -23.86
N SER A 332 -22.27 16.88 -22.95
CA SER A 332 -20.97 17.44 -23.30
C SER A 332 -20.16 16.51 -24.20
N ASN A 333 -20.21 15.19 -24.00
CA ASN A 333 -19.57 14.22 -24.88
C ASN A 333 -20.24 14.18 -26.26
N LYS A 334 -21.58 14.07 -26.27
CA LYS A 334 -22.36 14.01 -27.52
C LYS A 334 -22.12 15.22 -28.43
N PHE A 335 -21.98 16.41 -27.84
CA PHE A 335 -21.76 17.66 -28.58
C PHE A 335 -20.31 18.14 -28.55
N CYS A 336 -19.36 17.34 -28.05
CA CYS A 336 -17.92 17.65 -27.94
C CYS A 336 -17.61 19.00 -27.25
N CYS A 337 -18.29 19.27 -26.14
CA CYS A 337 -18.12 20.47 -25.32
C CYS A 337 -17.02 20.24 -24.26
N GLU A 338 -15.74 20.28 -24.65
CA GLU A 338 -14.60 19.96 -23.77
C GLU A 338 -14.57 20.77 -22.45
N GLY A 339 -14.89 22.07 -22.53
CA GLY A 339 -14.95 22.92 -21.34
C GLY A 339 -16.04 22.46 -20.36
N LEU A 340 -17.24 22.18 -20.86
CA LEU A 340 -18.34 21.66 -20.04
C LEU A 340 -18.02 20.26 -19.50
N LYS A 341 -17.45 19.38 -20.33
CA LYS A 341 -17.03 18.04 -19.94
C LYS A 341 -16.06 18.08 -18.76
N SER A 342 -14.99 18.86 -18.88
CA SER A 342 -13.98 19.00 -17.82
C SER A 342 -14.56 19.62 -16.55
N ALA A 343 -15.51 20.56 -16.64
CA ALA A 343 -16.20 21.11 -15.48
C ALA A 343 -17.07 20.07 -14.77
N CYS A 344 -17.84 19.27 -15.53
CA CYS A 344 -18.66 18.19 -15.00
C CYS A 344 -17.80 17.11 -14.34
N ASP A 345 -16.74 16.66 -15.02
CA ASP A 345 -15.79 15.67 -14.51
C ASP A 345 -15.17 16.13 -13.18
N ASN A 346 -14.69 17.38 -13.11
CA ASN A 346 -14.18 17.97 -11.88
C ASN A 346 -15.24 18.01 -10.76
N LYS A 347 -16.46 18.46 -11.04
CA LYS A 347 -17.52 18.57 -10.03
C LYS A 347 -17.90 17.18 -9.52
N LEU A 348 -18.13 16.20 -10.39
CA LEU A 348 -18.44 14.81 -10.00
C LEU A 348 -17.31 14.18 -9.19
N ALA A 349 -16.05 14.38 -9.58
CA ALA A 349 -14.90 13.91 -8.82
C ALA A 349 -14.89 14.46 -7.38
N THR A 350 -15.30 15.71 -7.15
CA THR A 350 -15.41 16.28 -5.79
C THR A 350 -16.57 15.74 -4.97
N MET A 351 -17.57 15.12 -5.60
CA MET A 351 -18.74 14.56 -4.94
C MET A 351 -18.51 13.14 -4.42
N VAL A 352 -17.44 12.46 -4.84
CA VAL A 352 -17.07 11.12 -4.34
C VAL A 352 -16.61 11.21 -2.88
N SER A 353 -17.47 10.82 -1.94
CA SER A 353 -17.22 10.93 -0.50
C SER A 353 -16.86 9.59 0.18
N GLY A 354 -17.06 8.47 -0.50
CA GLY A 354 -16.71 7.12 -0.03
C GLY A 354 -16.84 6.04 -1.11
N VAL A 355 -16.72 4.78 -0.70
CA VAL A 355 -16.78 3.61 -1.61
C VAL A 355 -18.15 3.44 -2.27
N GLU A 356 -19.25 3.71 -1.55
CA GLU A 356 -20.61 3.58 -2.10
C GLU A 356 -20.88 4.59 -3.23
N ASP A 357 -20.52 5.86 -3.03
CA ASP A 357 -20.61 6.88 -4.07
C ASP A 357 -19.74 6.51 -5.27
N ALA A 358 -18.51 6.03 -5.01
CA ALA A 358 -17.58 5.61 -6.05
C ALA A 358 -18.14 4.45 -6.89
N LEU A 359 -18.77 3.44 -6.25
CA LEU A 359 -19.43 2.34 -6.96
C LEU A 359 -20.61 2.81 -7.80
N SER A 360 -21.38 3.79 -7.31
CA SER A 360 -22.53 4.33 -8.06
C SER A 360 -22.12 5.16 -9.29
N LEU A 361 -20.92 5.75 -9.28
CA LEU A 361 -20.47 6.69 -10.31
C LEU A 361 -19.40 6.12 -11.26
N VAL A 362 -18.68 5.05 -10.88
CA VAL A 362 -17.55 4.55 -11.66
C VAL A 362 -17.94 4.05 -13.04
N ASP A 363 -19.08 3.36 -13.16
CA ASP A 363 -19.53 2.82 -14.44
C ASP A 363 -19.81 3.95 -15.45
N LEU A 364 -20.50 5.00 -15.01
CA LEU A 364 -20.76 6.20 -15.80
C LEU A 364 -19.47 6.95 -16.13
N GLY A 365 -18.53 7.04 -15.18
CA GLY A 365 -17.23 7.65 -15.41
C GLY A 365 -16.41 6.93 -16.48
N LEU A 366 -16.49 5.60 -16.53
CA LEU A 366 -15.84 4.78 -17.56
C LEU A 366 -16.53 4.93 -18.93
N GLU A 367 -17.87 4.91 -18.97
CA GLU A 367 -18.65 5.06 -20.20
C GLU A 367 -18.45 6.44 -20.87
N GLU A 368 -18.42 7.50 -20.06
CA GLU A 368 -18.31 8.89 -20.53
C GLU A 368 -16.85 9.38 -20.64
N ALA A 369 -15.86 8.50 -20.40
CA ALA A 369 -14.44 8.84 -20.38
C ALA A 369 -14.13 10.08 -19.51
N ALA A 370 -14.63 10.06 -18.27
CA ALA A 370 -14.43 11.10 -17.26
C ALA A 370 -13.26 10.71 -16.34
N HIS A 371 -12.04 11.06 -16.77
CA HIS A 371 -10.80 10.57 -16.15
C HIS A 371 -10.64 11.03 -14.69
N LEU A 372 -11.08 12.24 -14.32
CA LEU A 372 -10.94 12.73 -12.94
C LEU A 372 -11.93 12.04 -11.99
N LEU A 373 -13.15 11.78 -12.45
CA LEU A 373 -14.15 11.02 -11.71
C LEU A 373 -13.67 9.60 -11.47
N VAL A 374 -13.18 8.90 -12.50
CA VAL A 374 -12.64 7.54 -12.34
C VAL A 374 -11.43 7.53 -11.39
N ALA A 375 -10.53 8.51 -11.50
CA ALA A 375 -9.41 8.68 -10.58
C ALA A 375 -9.88 8.91 -9.12
N ALA A 376 -10.94 9.68 -8.90
CA ALA A 376 -11.53 9.89 -7.57
C ALA A 376 -12.20 8.62 -7.02
N CYS A 377 -12.88 7.84 -7.86
CA CYS A 377 -13.46 6.55 -7.48
C CYS A 377 -12.37 5.55 -7.09
N LEU A 378 -11.30 5.43 -7.89
CA LEU A 378 -10.16 4.59 -7.55
C LEU A 378 -9.46 5.07 -6.28
N GLN A 379 -9.31 6.37 -6.09
CA GLN A 379 -8.77 6.93 -4.86
C GLN A 379 -9.58 6.51 -3.62
N ALA A 380 -10.91 6.36 -3.74
CA ALA A 380 -11.76 5.84 -2.67
C ALA A 380 -11.48 4.35 -2.40
N PHE A 381 -11.44 3.51 -3.45
CA PHE A 381 -11.19 2.08 -3.31
C PHE A 381 -9.80 1.78 -2.75
N LEU A 382 -8.76 2.46 -3.27
CA LEU A 382 -7.37 2.22 -2.88
C LEU A 382 -7.06 2.68 -1.45
N ARG A 383 -7.82 3.64 -0.92
CA ARG A 383 -7.62 4.17 0.44
C ARG A 383 -8.10 3.22 1.53
N GLU A 384 -9.10 2.39 1.22
CA GLU A 384 -9.63 1.38 2.14
C GLU A 384 -8.96 0.01 1.97
N LEU A 385 -7.86 -0.09 1.23
CA LEU A 385 -7.09 -1.32 1.12
C LEU A 385 -6.57 -1.77 2.50
N PRO A 386 -6.61 -3.09 2.80
CA PRO A 386 -7.06 -4.20 1.94
C PRO A 386 -8.59 -4.45 1.96
N LYS A 387 -9.35 -3.79 2.85
CA LYS A 387 -10.76 -4.05 3.10
C LYS A 387 -11.63 -3.89 1.85
N SER A 388 -11.30 -2.93 0.98
CA SER A 388 -12.03 -2.72 -0.27
C SER A 388 -12.00 -3.93 -1.21
N LEU A 389 -10.93 -4.74 -1.21
CA LEU A 389 -10.86 -5.98 -1.99
C LEU A 389 -11.79 -7.08 -1.47
N SER A 390 -12.30 -6.95 -0.24
CA SER A 390 -13.31 -7.86 0.30
C SER A 390 -14.74 -7.46 -0.10
N ASN A 391 -14.95 -6.24 -0.61
CA ASN A 391 -16.24 -5.82 -1.15
C ASN A 391 -16.45 -6.48 -2.54
N PRO A 392 -17.55 -7.24 -2.75
CA PRO A 392 -17.75 -8.02 -3.96
C PRO A 392 -17.86 -7.16 -5.22
N ASP A 393 -18.39 -5.95 -5.13
CA ASP A 393 -18.57 -5.07 -6.30
C ASP A 393 -17.25 -4.39 -6.69
N VAL A 394 -16.46 -3.97 -5.70
CA VAL A 394 -15.08 -3.47 -5.94
C VAL A 394 -14.20 -4.59 -6.49
N ALA A 395 -14.27 -5.79 -5.91
CA ALA A 395 -13.52 -6.95 -6.40
C ALA A 395 -13.95 -7.34 -7.81
N ARG A 396 -15.25 -7.23 -8.16
CA ARG A 396 -15.73 -7.46 -9.53
C ARG A 396 -15.10 -6.46 -10.50
N LEU A 397 -15.03 -5.18 -10.15
CA LEU A 397 -14.41 -4.18 -11.02
C LEU A 397 -12.89 -4.39 -11.17
N LEU A 398 -12.17 -4.59 -10.06
CA LEU A 398 -10.71 -4.61 -10.08
C LEU A 398 -10.12 -5.97 -10.46
N CYS A 399 -10.72 -7.09 -10.04
CA CYS A 399 -10.10 -8.41 -10.18
C CYS A 399 -10.59 -9.18 -11.41
N SER A 400 -11.83 -8.94 -11.87
CA SER A 400 -12.41 -9.70 -12.99
C SER A 400 -11.79 -9.31 -14.34
N PRO A 401 -11.75 -10.23 -15.33
CA PRO A 401 -11.27 -9.90 -16.67
C PRO A 401 -12.16 -8.83 -17.32
N ASP A 402 -13.49 -8.93 -17.19
CA ASP A 402 -14.44 -7.96 -17.73
C ASP A 402 -14.23 -6.57 -17.10
N GLY A 403 -14.01 -6.50 -15.79
CA GLY A 403 -13.72 -5.25 -15.09
C GLY A 403 -12.41 -4.62 -15.54
N ARG A 404 -11.37 -5.42 -15.77
CA ARG A 404 -10.10 -4.96 -16.34
C ARG A 404 -10.25 -4.47 -17.77
N GLU A 405 -10.99 -5.17 -18.62
CA GLU A 405 -11.26 -4.72 -20.00
C GLU A 405 -11.99 -3.38 -20.01
N ARG A 406 -12.97 -3.19 -19.12
CA ARG A 406 -13.66 -1.89 -18.95
C ARG A 406 -12.71 -0.77 -18.52
N LEU A 407 -11.79 -1.05 -17.60
CA LEU A 407 -10.75 -0.10 -17.20
C LEU A 407 -9.78 0.19 -18.36
N ASP A 408 -9.43 -0.82 -19.15
CA ASP A 408 -8.49 -0.73 -20.28
C ASP A 408 -9.07 0.13 -21.42
N ILE A 409 -10.35 -0.07 -21.77
CA ILE A 409 -11.06 0.75 -22.76
C ILE A 409 -11.02 2.24 -22.40
N ALA A 410 -11.10 2.56 -21.10
CA ALA A 410 -11.04 3.91 -20.58
C ALA A 410 -9.60 4.43 -20.33
N GLY A 411 -8.56 3.63 -20.62
CA GLY A 411 -7.15 3.97 -20.39
C GLY A 411 -6.70 3.96 -18.93
N ASN A 412 -7.48 3.32 -18.05
CA ASN A 412 -7.26 3.27 -16.60
C ASN A 412 -6.68 1.92 -16.13
N ALA A 413 -6.59 0.90 -16.99
CA ALA A 413 -5.84 -0.31 -16.66
C ALA A 413 -4.33 -0.02 -16.80
N SER A 414 -3.52 -0.34 -15.80
CA SER A 414 -2.07 -0.15 -15.88
C SER A 414 -1.31 -1.18 -15.06
N PHE A 415 -0.07 -1.47 -15.46
CA PHE A 415 0.83 -2.33 -14.70
C PHE A 415 0.99 -1.85 -13.26
N ALA A 416 1.14 -0.53 -13.03
CA ALA A 416 1.30 0.04 -11.70
C ALA A 416 0.10 -0.24 -10.77
N LEU A 417 -1.13 -0.17 -11.29
CA LEU A 417 -2.34 -0.47 -10.53
C LEU A 417 -2.32 -1.93 -10.07
N TYR A 418 -2.14 -2.86 -11.01
CA TYR A 418 -2.18 -4.28 -10.70
C TYR A 418 -0.98 -4.75 -9.89
N TYR A 419 0.17 -4.08 -10.01
CA TYR A 419 1.34 -4.39 -9.21
C TYR A 419 1.12 -3.97 -7.74
N PHE A 420 0.54 -2.80 -7.53
CA PHE A 420 0.15 -2.37 -6.19
C PHE A 420 -0.92 -3.31 -5.60
N LEU A 421 -1.99 -3.59 -6.33
CA LEU A 421 -3.08 -4.45 -5.84
C LEU A 421 -2.59 -5.88 -5.55
N SER A 422 -1.77 -6.47 -6.42
CA SER A 422 -1.22 -7.81 -6.19
C SER A 422 -0.31 -7.84 -4.96
N SER A 423 0.52 -6.80 -4.75
CA SER A 423 1.38 -6.70 -3.57
C SER A 423 0.56 -6.68 -2.27
N VAL A 424 -0.56 -5.94 -2.24
CA VAL A 424 -1.46 -5.89 -1.09
C VAL A 424 -2.16 -7.23 -0.88
N ALA A 425 -2.68 -7.85 -1.93
CA ALA A 425 -3.36 -9.14 -1.83
C ALA A 425 -2.41 -10.26 -1.34
N MET A 426 -1.16 -10.25 -1.82
CA MET A 426 -0.13 -11.20 -1.39
C MET A 426 0.31 -10.99 0.06
N GLU A 427 0.35 -9.75 0.54
CA GLU A 427 0.67 -9.43 1.95
C GLU A 427 -0.43 -9.93 2.90
N GLU A 428 -1.70 -9.81 2.52
CA GLU A 428 -2.84 -10.26 3.31
C GLU A 428 -2.98 -11.79 3.31
N ASP A 429 -3.10 -12.39 2.12
CA ASP A 429 -3.16 -13.83 1.95
C ASP A 429 -2.66 -14.25 0.57
N ILE A 430 -1.41 -14.73 0.55
CA ILE A 430 -0.76 -15.25 -0.66
C ILE A 430 -1.53 -16.42 -1.30
N ARG A 431 -2.34 -17.18 -0.54
CA ARG A 431 -3.08 -18.35 -1.05
C ARG A 431 -4.46 -18.00 -1.58
N SER A 432 -4.90 -16.75 -1.44
CA SER A 432 -6.25 -16.33 -1.82
C SER A 432 -6.48 -16.38 -3.33
N ASN A 433 -7.74 -16.58 -3.73
CA ASN A 433 -8.13 -16.47 -5.15
C ASN A 433 -7.96 -15.05 -5.67
N THR A 434 -8.16 -14.04 -4.82
CA THR A 434 -7.97 -12.63 -5.16
C THR A 434 -6.53 -12.36 -5.59
N SER A 435 -5.54 -12.91 -4.89
CA SER A 435 -4.12 -12.81 -5.24
C SER A 435 -3.84 -13.37 -6.64
N VAL A 436 -4.42 -14.53 -6.98
CA VAL A 436 -4.28 -15.12 -8.32
C VAL A 436 -4.92 -14.23 -9.39
N MET A 437 -6.18 -13.82 -9.18
CA MET A 437 -6.90 -13.00 -10.15
C MET A 437 -6.18 -11.68 -10.45
N LEU A 438 -5.66 -11.00 -9.41
CA LEU A 438 -4.90 -9.76 -9.58
C LEU A 438 -3.56 -9.97 -10.29
N LEU A 439 -2.87 -11.08 -10.02
CA LEU A 439 -1.62 -11.41 -10.72
C LEU A 439 -1.85 -11.79 -12.18
N GLU A 440 -2.97 -12.45 -12.51
CA GLU A 440 -3.36 -12.67 -13.92
C GLU A 440 -3.58 -11.34 -14.63
N ARG A 441 -4.30 -10.39 -14.01
CA ARG A 441 -4.47 -9.04 -14.57
C ARG A 441 -3.14 -8.29 -14.68
N LEU A 442 -2.22 -8.49 -13.74
CA LEU A 442 -0.86 -7.93 -13.81
C LEU A 442 -0.10 -8.47 -15.02
N CYS A 443 -0.12 -9.79 -15.25
CA CYS A 443 0.49 -10.42 -16.42
C CYS A 443 -0.09 -9.87 -17.73
N GLU A 444 -1.40 -9.64 -17.79
CA GLU A 444 -2.03 -9.10 -18.99
C GLU A 444 -1.71 -7.61 -19.24
N CYS A 445 -1.30 -6.87 -18.20
CA CYS A 445 -0.84 -5.48 -18.30
C CYS A 445 0.68 -5.37 -18.44
N ALA A 446 1.41 -6.48 -18.51
CA ALA A 446 2.87 -6.48 -18.60
C ALA A 446 3.35 -6.31 -20.05
N GLU A 447 3.87 -5.12 -20.36
CA GLU A 447 4.40 -4.79 -21.68
C GLU A 447 5.91 -5.01 -21.75
N GLN A 448 6.64 -4.61 -20.70
CA GLN A 448 8.10 -4.67 -20.68
C GLN A 448 8.60 -6.06 -20.22
N PRO A 449 9.80 -6.51 -20.67
CA PRO A 449 10.31 -7.84 -20.30
C PRO A 449 10.42 -8.07 -18.79
N TRP A 450 10.89 -7.06 -18.02
CA TRP A 450 11.00 -7.20 -16.57
C TRP A 450 9.63 -7.29 -15.86
N GLN A 451 8.59 -6.67 -16.44
CA GLN A 451 7.22 -6.74 -15.93
C GLN A 451 6.68 -8.17 -16.06
N LYS A 452 6.91 -8.81 -17.21
CA LYS A 452 6.54 -10.22 -17.45
C LYS A 452 7.31 -11.16 -16.54
N GLN A 453 8.62 -10.97 -16.42
CA GLN A 453 9.49 -11.72 -15.52
C GLN A 453 8.94 -11.69 -14.08
N LEU A 454 8.65 -10.49 -13.56
CA LEU A 454 8.13 -10.31 -12.22
C LEU A 454 6.75 -10.96 -12.04
N ALA A 455 5.80 -10.66 -12.92
CA ALA A 455 4.41 -11.11 -12.79
C ALA A 455 4.29 -12.64 -12.86
N LEU A 456 4.96 -13.27 -13.83
CA LEU A 456 5.00 -14.73 -13.97
C LEU A 456 5.68 -15.40 -12.78
N HIS A 457 6.78 -14.81 -12.28
CA HIS A 457 7.47 -15.32 -11.10
C HIS A 457 6.59 -15.24 -9.84
N GLN A 458 5.91 -14.11 -9.61
CA GLN A 458 4.98 -13.94 -8.48
C GLN A 458 3.82 -14.93 -8.55
N LEU A 459 3.25 -15.16 -9.75
CA LEU A 459 2.19 -16.14 -9.95
C LEU A 459 2.68 -17.56 -9.64
N GLY A 460 3.90 -17.92 -10.08
CA GLY A 460 4.55 -19.17 -9.70
C GLY A 460 4.72 -19.33 -8.18
N CYS A 461 5.10 -18.25 -7.48
CA CYS A 461 5.21 -18.25 -6.01
C CYS A 461 3.86 -18.50 -5.33
N VAL A 462 2.80 -17.84 -5.80
CA VAL A 462 1.43 -18.03 -5.28
C VAL A 462 0.95 -19.46 -5.48
N MET A 463 1.13 -20.03 -6.68
CA MET A 463 0.74 -21.41 -6.98
C MET A 463 1.54 -22.42 -6.14
N LEU A 464 2.82 -22.15 -5.89
CA LEU A 464 3.66 -22.98 -5.02
C LEU A 464 3.12 -23.00 -3.59
N GLU A 465 2.74 -21.84 -3.04
CA GLU A 465 2.16 -21.73 -1.69
C GLU A 465 0.76 -22.35 -1.58
N ARG A 466 -0.02 -22.38 -2.67
CA ARG A 466 -1.30 -23.10 -2.75
C ARG A 466 -1.14 -24.62 -2.83
N GLY A 467 0.08 -25.12 -3.07
CA GLY A 467 0.35 -26.55 -3.27
C GLY A 467 0.05 -27.04 -4.69
N GLU A 468 -0.21 -26.13 -5.63
CA GLU A 468 -0.50 -26.41 -7.04
C GLU A 468 0.80 -26.55 -7.84
N PHE A 469 1.61 -27.55 -7.48
CA PHE A 469 3.01 -27.68 -7.94
C PHE A 469 3.20 -27.86 -9.45
N LYS A 470 2.17 -28.31 -10.19
CA LYS A 470 2.26 -28.45 -11.64
C LYS A 470 2.13 -27.09 -12.32
N ASP A 471 1.15 -26.30 -11.90
CA ASP A 471 0.90 -24.97 -12.43
C ASP A 471 2.01 -24.01 -12.00
N ALA A 472 2.46 -24.10 -10.74
CA ALA A 472 3.63 -23.38 -10.26
C ALA A 472 4.86 -23.63 -11.15
N GLN A 473 5.13 -24.89 -11.49
CA GLN A 473 6.23 -25.24 -12.38
C GLN A 473 6.09 -24.57 -13.76
N GLY A 474 4.89 -24.59 -14.36
CA GLY A 474 4.64 -23.94 -15.65
C GLY A 474 4.93 -22.44 -15.61
N TRP A 475 4.36 -21.72 -14.63
CA TRP A 475 4.59 -20.29 -14.48
C TRP A 475 6.06 -19.92 -14.26
N PHE A 476 6.80 -20.73 -13.49
CA PHE A 476 8.24 -20.52 -13.34
C PHE A 476 9.02 -20.79 -14.63
N GLU A 477 8.64 -21.81 -15.41
CA GLU A 477 9.25 -22.09 -16.71
C GLU A 477 9.01 -20.95 -17.70
N ASP A 478 7.81 -20.37 -17.72
CA ASP A 478 7.49 -19.18 -18.53
C ASP A 478 8.29 -17.95 -18.07
N ALA A 479 8.44 -17.74 -16.76
CA ALA A 479 9.27 -16.66 -16.23
C ALA A 479 10.76 -16.81 -16.64
N ILE A 480 11.27 -18.05 -16.70
CA ILE A 480 12.64 -18.33 -17.19
C ILE A 480 12.74 -18.02 -18.68
N ALA A 481 11.72 -18.35 -19.48
CA ALA A 481 11.69 -18.03 -20.91
C ALA A 481 11.75 -16.51 -21.17
N GLU A 482 11.15 -15.71 -20.30
CA GLU A 482 11.25 -14.24 -20.32
C GLU A 482 12.58 -13.70 -19.74
N GLY A 483 13.43 -14.55 -19.15
CA GLY A 483 14.78 -14.22 -18.67
C GLY A 483 14.96 -14.18 -17.15
N HIS A 484 13.96 -14.56 -16.35
CA HIS A 484 14.05 -14.56 -14.88
C HIS A 484 14.71 -15.84 -14.34
N MET A 485 16.04 -15.88 -14.32
CA MET A 485 16.80 -17.09 -13.92
C MET A 485 16.54 -17.56 -12.49
N TYR A 486 16.21 -16.67 -11.54
CA TYR A 486 15.89 -17.05 -10.17
C TYR A 486 14.65 -17.97 -10.07
N SER A 487 13.71 -17.89 -11.04
CA SER A 487 12.55 -18.79 -11.13
C SER A 487 12.94 -20.28 -11.22
N LEU A 488 14.19 -20.61 -11.59
CA LEU A 488 14.69 -21.98 -11.54
C LEU A 488 14.62 -22.59 -10.13
N ALA A 489 14.81 -21.78 -9.08
CA ALA A 489 14.60 -22.23 -7.70
C ALA A 489 13.15 -22.67 -7.48
N GLY A 490 12.18 -21.91 -8.02
CA GLY A 490 10.76 -22.27 -8.00
C GLY A 490 10.45 -23.58 -8.72
N VAL A 491 11.05 -23.81 -9.90
CA VAL A 491 10.95 -25.10 -10.62
C VAL A 491 11.52 -26.25 -9.78
N ALA A 492 12.71 -26.05 -9.20
CA ALA A 492 13.36 -27.05 -8.36
C ALA A 492 12.51 -27.40 -7.12
N ARG A 493 11.97 -26.41 -6.42
CA ARG A 493 11.07 -26.60 -5.28
C ARG A 493 9.80 -27.34 -5.68
N SER A 494 9.17 -26.94 -6.78
CA SER A 494 7.97 -27.60 -7.31
C SER A 494 8.22 -29.08 -7.62
N LYS A 495 9.34 -29.40 -8.28
CA LYS A 495 9.75 -30.80 -8.56
C LYS A 495 10.06 -31.57 -7.28
N PHE A 496 10.72 -30.94 -6.32
CA PHE A 496 11.03 -31.56 -5.03
C PHE A 496 9.78 -31.92 -4.23
N LYS A 497 8.80 -30.99 -4.12
CA LYS A 497 7.52 -31.24 -3.44
C LYS A 497 6.69 -32.33 -4.13
N ARG A 498 6.88 -32.52 -5.45
CA ARG A 498 6.33 -33.65 -6.22
C ARG A 498 7.12 -34.96 -6.07
N GLY A 499 8.15 -35.02 -5.23
CA GLY A 499 8.97 -36.21 -4.95
C GLY A 499 10.21 -36.40 -5.84
N HIS A 500 10.49 -35.48 -6.77
CA HIS A 500 11.57 -35.62 -7.76
C HIS A 500 12.90 -35.04 -7.24
N LYS A 501 13.38 -35.55 -6.10
CA LYS A 501 14.51 -34.96 -5.34
C LYS A 501 15.79 -34.81 -6.16
N TYR A 502 16.22 -35.86 -6.85
CA TYR A 502 17.44 -35.83 -7.67
C TYR A 502 17.34 -34.83 -8.83
N SER A 503 16.15 -34.66 -9.41
CA SER A 503 15.94 -33.67 -10.48
C SER A 503 16.10 -32.25 -9.98
N ALA A 504 15.59 -31.93 -8.78
CA ALA A 504 15.74 -30.61 -8.16
C ALA A 504 17.22 -30.31 -7.86
N TYR A 505 17.93 -31.28 -7.27
CA TYR A 505 19.37 -31.16 -7.00
C TYR A 505 20.20 -30.96 -8.27
N LYS A 506 19.99 -31.79 -9.30
CA LYS A 506 20.71 -31.69 -10.59
C LYS A 506 20.48 -30.33 -11.26
N MET A 507 19.26 -29.81 -11.17
CA MET A 507 18.89 -28.51 -11.71
C MET A 507 19.65 -27.37 -11.03
N MET A 508 19.70 -27.36 -9.69
CA MET A 508 20.50 -26.37 -8.96
C MET A 508 22.00 -26.49 -9.23
N ASN A 509 22.51 -27.70 -9.42
CA ASN A 509 23.91 -27.87 -9.84
C ASN A 509 24.21 -27.32 -11.23
N SER A 510 23.26 -27.41 -12.16
CA SER A 510 23.45 -26.90 -13.53
C SER A 510 23.66 -25.39 -13.53
N ILE A 511 22.80 -24.64 -12.83
CA ILE A 511 22.88 -23.17 -12.81
C ILE A 511 24.19 -22.67 -12.21
N MET A 512 24.76 -23.41 -11.26
CA MET A 512 26.06 -23.08 -10.65
C MET A 512 27.25 -23.36 -11.57
N GLY A 513 27.07 -24.11 -12.66
CA GLY A 513 28.05 -24.26 -13.72
C GLY A 513 27.92 -23.19 -14.82
N ASP A 514 26.70 -22.69 -15.03
CA ASP A 514 26.38 -21.74 -16.10
C ASP A 514 26.63 -20.27 -15.70
N TYR A 515 26.59 -19.96 -14.39
CA TYR A 515 26.72 -18.61 -13.84
C TYR A 515 27.77 -18.56 -12.71
N GLU A 516 28.21 -17.35 -12.38
CA GLU A 516 29.01 -17.11 -11.18
C GLU A 516 28.19 -17.53 -9.93
N PRO A 517 28.69 -18.47 -9.12
CA PRO A 517 27.92 -18.98 -7.99
C PRO A 517 27.64 -17.90 -6.95
N ALA A 518 26.37 -17.70 -6.62
CA ALA A 518 25.93 -16.78 -5.57
C ALA A 518 25.47 -17.55 -4.32
N GLY A 519 25.51 -16.89 -3.15
CA GLY A 519 25.15 -17.52 -1.87
C GLY A 519 23.76 -18.16 -1.86
N TRP A 520 22.78 -17.52 -2.49
CA TRP A 520 21.41 -18.06 -2.61
C TRP A 520 21.34 -19.38 -3.39
N MET A 521 22.24 -19.62 -4.34
CA MET A 521 22.26 -20.87 -5.12
C MET A 521 22.66 -22.06 -4.25
N TYR A 522 23.68 -21.88 -3.40
CA TYR A 522 24.08 -22.88 -2.41
C TYR A 522 23.00 -23.06 -1.34
N GLN A 523 22.37 -21.97 -0.90
CA GLN A 523 21.23 -22.04 0.01
C GLN A 523 20.11 -22.91 -0.58
N GLU A 524 19.67 -22.65 -1.81
CA GLU A 524 18.62 -23.41 -2.47
C GLU A 524 19.04 -24.87 -2.69
N ARG A 525 20.28 -25.12 -3.12
CA ARG A 525 20.78 -26.49 -3.29
C ARG A 525 20.76 -27.28 -1.98
N SER A 526 21.09 -26.63 -0.86
CA SER A 526 21.10 -27.24 0.47
C SER A 526 19.73 -27.80 0.89
N LEU A 527 18.63 -27.30 0.33
CA LEU A 527 17.27 -27.81 0.57
C LEU A 527 17.08 -29.24 0.03
N TYR A 528 17.90 -29.63 -0.95
CA TYR A 528 17.84 -30.93 -1.62
C TYR A 528 18.94 -31.89 -1.17
N CYS A 529 19.86 -31.43 -0.32
CA CYS A 529 20.98 -32.17 0.24
C CYS A 529 20.66 -32.71 1.65
N VAL A 530 21.47 -33.67 2.13
CA VAL A 530 21.39 -34.19 3.50
C VAL A 530 22.77 -34.31 4.14
N GLY A 531 22.82 -34.25 5.48
CA GLY A 531 24.04 -34.47 6.24
C GLY A 531 25.18 -33.49 5.90
N LYS A 532 26.37 -34.02 5.64
CA LYS A 532 27.59 -33.24 5.42
C LYS A 532 27.53 -32.32 4.20
N GLU A 533 26.91 -32.78 3.10
CA GLU A 533 26.78 -31.97 1.89
C GLU A 533 25.90 -30.73 2.14
N LYS A 534 24.80 -30.91 2.88
CA LYS A 534 23.95 -29.79 3.29
C LYS A 534 24.72 -28.78 4.12
N MET A 535 25.49 -29.23 5.11
CA MET A 535 26.28 -28.34 5.96
C MET A 535 27.38 -27.59 5.18
N ALA A 536 28.01 -28.25 4.21
CA ALA A 536 28.99 -27.62 3.32
C ALA A 536 28.36 -26.54 2.46
N ASP A 537 27.19 -26.80 1.86
CA ASP A 537 26.44 -25.81 1.08
C ASP A 537 26.04 -24.60 1.92
N LEU A 538 25.55 -24.82 3.14
CA LEU A 538 25.18 -23.73 4.05
C LEU A 538 26.39 -22.88 4.47
N GLN A 539 27.55 -23.50 4.67
CA GLN A 539 28.80 -22.78 4.96
C GLN A 539 29.19 -21.88 3.80
N ILE A 540 29.26 -22.42 2.59
CA ILE A 540 29.61 -21.66 1.38
C ILE A 540 28.58 -20.55 1.12
N ALA A 541 27.29 -20.81 1.35
CA ALA A 541 26.24 -19.80 1.22
C ALA A 541 26.54 -18.56 2.07
N THR A 542 26.96 -18.75 3.33
CA THR A 542 27.30 -17.63 4.24
C THR A 542 28.65 -16.98 3.96
N GLU A 543 29.58 -17.68 3.31
CA GLU A 543 30.85 -17.10 2.86
C GLU A 543 30.64 -16.17 1.67
N LEU A 544 29.71 -16.51 0.78
CA LEU A 544 29.35 -15.69 -0.38
C LEU A 544 28.37 -14.57 -0.03
N ASP A 545 27.44 -14.82 0.90
CA ASP A 545 26.44 -13.85 1.36
C ASP A 545 26.15 -14.02 2.86
N PRO A 546 26.81 -13.24 3.73
CA PRO A 546 26.60 -13.27 5.19
C PRO A 546 25.22 -12.78 5.63
N THR A 547 24.41 -12.21 4.73
CA THR A 547 23.09 -11.65 5.06
C THR A 547 21.96 -12.68 4.97
N LEU A 548 22.22 -13.85 4.40
CA LEU A 548 21.26 -14.95 4.29
C LEU A 548 20.95 -15.53 5.67
N SER A 549 19.70 -15.41 6.13
CA SER A 549 19.31 -15.86 7.47
C SER A 549 19.17 -17.38 7.60
N TYR A 550 18.65 -18.05 6.57
CA TYR A 550 18.34 -19.48 6.65
C TYR A 550 19.54 -20.37 7.02
N PRO A 551 20.75 -20.19 6.44
CA PRO A 551 21.91 -20.97 6.84
C PRO A 551 22.24 -20.89 8.32
N TYR A 552 22.22 -19.68 8.90
CA TYR A 552 22.45 -19.50 10.34
C TYR A 552 21.35 -20.15 11.18
N LYS A 553 20.08 -19.95 10.81
CA LYS A 553 18.93 -20.58 11.51
C LYS A 553 19.04 -22.10 11.52
N TYR A 554 19.33 -22.70 10.36
CA TYR A 554 19.45 -24.15 10.23
C TYR A 554 20.61 -24.69 11.07
N ARG A 555 21.81 -24.08 10.96
CA ARG A 555 22.99 -24.51 11.74
C ARG A 555 22.79 -24.34 13.24
N ALA A 556 22.18 -23.23 13.68
CA ALA A 556 21.93 -22.97 15.08
C ALA A 556 20.97 -24.01 15.69
N VAL A 557 19.91 -24.39 14.96
CA VAL A 557 19.00 -25.46 15.40
C VAL A 557 19.66 -26.84 15.34
N ALA A 558 20.53 -27.11 14.35
CA ALA A 558 21.32 -28.35 14.34
C ALA A 558 22.24 -28.45 15.57
N PHE A 559 22.88 -27.36 16.00
CA PHE A 559 23.66 -27.33 17.24
C PHE A 559 22.80 -27.56 18.49
N LEU A 560 21.57 -27.06 18.50
CA LEU A 560 20.62 -27.28 19.60
C LEU A 560 20.22 -28.75 19.68
N GLU A 561 19.97 -29.40 18.53
CA GLU A 561 19.69 -30.83 18.43
C GLU A 561 20.88 -31.69 18.90
N GLU A 562 22.10 -31.16 18.83
CA GLU A 562 23.34 -31.76 19.35
C GLU A 562 23.67 -31.37 20.81
N ASP A 563 22.74 -30.72 21.53
CA ASP A 563 22.89 -30.25 22.92
C ASP A 563 23.99 -29.18 23.12
N MET A 564 24.39 -28.50 22.05
CA MET A 564 25.38 -27.42 22.05
C MET A 564 24.70 -26.03 22.01
N VAL A 565 23.90 -25.73 23.03
CA VAL A 565 23.04 -24.52 23.05
C VAL A 565 23.84 -23.21 23.00
N GLU A 566 25.01 -23.15 23.64
CA GLU A 566 25.91 -21.98 23.59
C GLU A 566 26.38 -21.69 22.16
N SER A 567 26.72 -22.75 21.40
CA SER A 567 27.08 -22.67 19.99
C SER A 567 25.90 -22.21 19.14
N SER A 568 24.67 -22.61 19.47
CA SER A 568 23.45 -22.12 18.81
C SER A 568 23.28 -20.61 18.96
N VAL A 569 23.46 -20.09 20.18
CA VAL A 569 23.40 -18.64 20.46
C VAL A 569 24.50 -17.89 19.70
N ALA A 570 25.72 -18.40 19.71
CA ALA A 570 26.83 -17.79 19.00
C ALA A 570 26.58 -17.76 17.48
N GLU A 571 26.03 -18.85 16.93
CA GLU A 571 25.75 -18.98 15.50
C GLU A 571 24.67 -18.01 15.02
N ILE A 572 23.52 -17.95 15.71
CA ILE A 572 22.44 -17.03 15.34
C ILE A 572 22.81 -15.55 15.59
N SER A 573 23.71 -15.28 16.55
CA SER A 573 24.18 -13.93 16.81
C SER A 573 25.02 -13.37 15.66
N LYS A 574 25.63 -14.22 14.82
CA LYS A 574 26.37 -13.78 13.61
C LYS A 574 25.46 -13.05 12.63
N VAL A 575 24.31 -13.62 12.27
CA VAL A 575 23.37 -12.98 11.33
C VAL A 575 22.77 -11.71 11.91
N LEU A 576 22.48 -11.69 13.21
CA LEU A 576 21.96 -10.50 13.89
C LEU A 576 22.96 -9.33 13.90
N GLY A 577 24.25 -9.60 13.71
CA GLY A 577 25.27 -8.58 13.49
C GLY A 577 25.19 -7.91 12.11
N PHE A 578 24.61 -8.58 11.11
CA PHE A 578 24.40 -8.03 9.76
C PHE A 578 22.99 -7.46 9.57
N LYS A 579 21.97 -8.18 10.02
CA LYS A 579 20.57 -7.83 9.80
C LYS A 579 19.72 -8.19 11.02
N LEU A 580 18.98 -7.20 11.50
CA LEU A 580 18.02 -7.39 12.59
C LEU A 580 16.71 -7.95 12.04
N VAL A 581 16.50 -9.26 12.20
CA VAL A 581 15.28 -9.96 11.76
C VAL A 581 14.57 -10.59 12.96
N THR A 582 13.24 -10.43 13.02
CA THR A 582 12.41 -10.86 14.16
C THR A 582 12.45 -12.37 14.40
N ASP A 583 12.45 -13.18 13.35
CA ASP A 583 12.55 -14.64 13.44
C ASP A 583 13.88 -15.13 14.03
N CYS A 584 14.98 -14.44 13.72
CA CYS A 584 16.30 -14.74 14.27
C CYS A 584 16.40 -14.32 15.74
N LEU A 585 15.78 -13.19 16.12
CA LEU A 585 15.65 -12.79 17.53
C LEU A 585 14.80 -13.77 18.32
N GLU A 586 13.71 -14.28 17.73
CA GLU A 586 12.85 -15.28 18.36
C GLU A 586 13.64 -16.55 18.65
N LEU A 587 14.38 -17.08 17.66
CA LEU A 587 15.23 -18.25 17.83
C LEU A 587 16.29 -18.04 18.92
N ARG A 588 16.94 -16.87 18.96
CA ARG A 588 17.93 -16.56 19.99
C ARG A 588 17.31 -16.46 21.38
N ALA A 589 16.15 -15.82 21.51
CA ALA A 589 15.39 -15.79 22.75
C ALA A 589 15.03 -17.22 23.20
N TRP A 590 14.67 -18.09 22.27
CA TRP A 590 14.36 -19.49 22.55
C TRP A 590 15.57 -20.27 23.09
N PHE A 591 16.76 -20.04 22.53
CA PHE A 591 18.01 -20.63 23.02
C PHE A 591 18.39 -20.11 24.41
N TYR A 592 18.21 -18.81 24.68
CA TYR A 592 18.42 -18.25 26.02
C TYR A 592 17.46 -18.85 27.06
N LEU A 593 16.21 -19.11 26.69
CA LEU A 593 15.28 -19.83 27.57
C LEU A 593 15.73 -21.26 27.86
N ALA A 594 16.35 -21.94 26.89
CA ALA A 594 16.92 -23.27 27.08
C ALA A 594 18.17 -23.24 27.98
N LEU A 595 18.95 -22.14 27.96
CA LEU A 595 20.08 -21.90 28.88
C LEU A 595 19.67 -21.36 30.25
N GLU A 596 18.38 -21.12 30.49
CA GLU A 596 17.87 -20.44 31.70
C GLU A 596 18.39 -18.99 31.87
N GLU A 597 18.87 -18.36 30.79
CA GLU A 597 19.29 -16.96 30.75
C GLU A 597 18.09 -16.04 30.47
N TYR A 598 17.20 -15.92 31.45
CA TYR A 598 15.92 -15.21 31.30
C TYR A 598 16.06 -13.72 30.96
N GLU A 599 17.10 -13.05 31.48
CA GLU A 599 17.42 -11.65 31.18
C GLU A 599 17.66 -11.43 29.67
N ALA A 600 18.50 -12.27 29.09
CA ALA A 600 18.86 -12.19 27.68
C ALA A 600 17.67 -12.53 26.76
N ALA A 601 16.83 -13.49 27.17
CA ALA A 601 15.58 -13.81 26.49
C ALA A 601 14.61 -12.62 26.50
N VAL A 602 14.36 -12.01 27.67
CA VAL A 602 13.46 -10.84 27.81
C VAL A 602 13.97 -9.65 27.00
N ARG A 603 15.29 -9.43 26.94
CA ARG A 603 15.90 -8.41 26.09
C ARG A 603 15.51 -8.60 24.62
N ASP A 604 15.68 -9.81 24.07
CA ASP A 604 15.33 -10.10 22.67
C ASP A 604 13.81 -10.00 22.43
N ILE A 605 12.97 -10.47 23.36
CA ILE A 605 11.50 -10.36 23.25
C ILE A 605 11.05 -8.90 23.21
N ARG A 606 11.62 -8.04 24.07
CA ARG A 606 11.31 -6.61 24.06
C ARG A 606 11.78 -5.93 22.77
N ALA A 607 12.96 -6.30 22.26
CA ALA A 607 13.43 -5.81 20.97
C ALA A 607 12.47 -6.21 19.83
N ILE A 608 11.97 -7.46 19.82
CA ILE A 608 10.93 -7.90 18.88
C ILE A 608 9.69 -7.01 18.99
N LEU A 609 9.16 -6.77 20.19
CA LEU A 609 7.98 -5.91 20.40
C LEU A 609 8.23 -4.44 20.02
N THR A 610 9.49 -4.01 19.96
CA THR A 610 9.86 -2.67 19.46
C THR A 610 9.77 -2.60 17.93
N LEU A 611 10.10 -3.70 17.25
CA LEU A 611 10.04 -3.83 15.80
C LEU A 611 8.61 -4.11 15.31
N ASP A 612 7.92 -5.02 15.98
CA ASP A 612 6.53 -5.40 15.71
C ASP A 612 5.78 -5.61 17.03
N PRO A 613 4.99 -4.62 17.48
CA PRO A 613 4.17 -4.73 18.69
C PRO A 613 3.11 -5.85 18.63
N SER A 614 2.71 -6.25 17.41
CA SER A 614 1.70 -7.29 17.18
C SER A 614 2.30 -8.70 17.04
N TYR A 615 3.62 -8.84 17.21
CA TYR A 615 4.32 -10.09 16.96
C TYR A 615 3.86 -11.24 17.85
N MET A 616 3.61 -12.39 17.23
CA MET A 616 3.20 -13.62 17.90
C MET A 616 4.33 -14.66 17.83
N MET A 617 4.91 -14.96 18.98
CA MET A 617 5.99 -15.92 19.13
C MET A 617 5.50 -17.37 19.04
N PHE A 618 6.43 -18.27 18.77
CA PHE A 618 6.28 -19.71 18.70
C PHE A 618 5.23 -20.16 17.70
N HIS A 619 5.37 -19.66 16.46
CA HIS A 619 4.43 -19.91 15.36
C HIS A 619 3.00 -19.46 15.69
N GLY A 620 2.85 -18.25 16.24
CA GLY A 620 1.52 -17.67 16.48
C GLY A 620 0.87 -18.05 17.81
N LYS A 621 1.57 -18.77 18.70
CA LYS A 621 0.97 -19.38 19.90
C LYS A 621 0.91 -18.45 21.10
N MET A 622 1.82 -17.48 21.20
CA MET A 622 1.92 -16.62 22.38
C MET A 622 2.39 -15.22 22.01
N HIS A 623 1.75 -14.21 22.57
CA HIS A 623 2.20 -12.82 22.39
C HIS A 623 3.42 -12.52 23.26
N GLY A 624 4.35 -11.70 22.77
CA GLY A 624 5.61 -11.41 23.47
C GLY A 624 5.41 -10.82 24.88
N GLU A 625 4.40 -9.99 25.10
CA GLU A 625 4.11 -9.42 26.43
C GLU A 625 3.69 -10.47 27.44
N GLN A 626 2.93 -11.48 27.01
CA GLN A 626 2.53 -12.60 27.86
C GLN A 626 3.75 -13.38 28.35
N LEU A 627 4.74 -13.60 27.47
CA LEU A 627 5.97 -14.27 27.84
C LEU A 627 6.82 -13.42 28.80
N ILE A 628 6.92 -12.11 28.57
CA ILE A 628 7.60 -11.19 29.51
C ILE A 628 6.95 -11.25 30.90
N GLU A 629 5.62 -11.31 30.98
CA GLU A 629 4.90 -11.41 32.25
C GLU A 629 5.24 -12.71 33.00
N ILE A 630 5.30 -13.83 32.29
CA ILE A 630 5.70 -15.14 32.86
C ILE A 630 7.13 -15.06 33.41
N LEU A 631 8.04 -14.40 32.70
CA LEU A 631 9.45 -14.28 33.07
C LEU A 631 9.72 -13.18 34.10
N ARG A 632 8.74 -12.36 34.46
CA ARG A 632 8.90 -11.21 35.37
C ARG A 632 9.54 -11.58 36.70
N GLY A 633 9.21 -12.74 37.26
CA GLY A 633 9.74 -13.21 38.55
C GLY A 633 11.21 -13.64 38.53
N TYR A 634 11.78 -13.84 37.33
CA TYR A 634 13.15 -14.32 37.12
C TYR A 634 14.11 -13.23 36.66
N VAL A 635 13.59 -12.03 36.42
CA VAL A 635 14.28 -10.92 35.77
C VAL A 635 14.24 -9.70 36.69
N GLN A 636 15.36 -9.00 36.79
CA GLN A 636 15.51 -7.78 37.56
C GLN A 636 14.52 -6.72 37.07
N GLN A 637 13.75 -6.20 38.02
CA GLN A 637 12.82 -5.12 37.76
C GLN A 637 13.55 -3.79 37.92
N TRP A 638 13.85 -3.15 36.79
CA TRP A 638 14.44 -1.81 36.75
C TRP A 638 13.40 -0.74 37.04
N ASP A 639 13.75 0.29 37.81
CA ASP A 639 12.95 1.52 37.86
C ASP A 639 13.23 2.42 36.63
N MET A 640 12.67 3.64 36.59
CA MET A 640 12.95 4.54 35.45
C MET A 640 14.40 5.04 35.45
N ALA A 641 15.02 5.25 36.61
CA ALA A 641 16.40 5.71 36.70
C ALA A 641 17.37 4.63 36.21
N ASP A 642 17.14 3.38 36.62
CA ASP A 642 17.84 2.19 36.12
C ASP A 642 17.72 2.07 34.60
N CYS A 643 16.51 2.22 34.05
CA CYS A 643 16.30 2.18 32.60
C CYS A 643 17.07 3.29 31.87
N TRP A 644 17.11 4.52 32.40
CA TRP A 644 17.90 5.59 31.81
C TRP A 644 19.39 5.27 31.84
N MET A 645 19.92 4.79 32.97
CA MET A 645 21.33 4.38 33.09
C MET A 645 21.67 3.27 32.09
N GLN A 646 20.87 2.20 32.05
CA GLN A 646 21.06 1.10 31.10
C GLN A 646 20.97 1.59 29.65
N LEU A 647 20.06 2.50 29.33
CA LEU A 647 19.97 3.07 27.98
C LEU A 647 21.25 3.83 27.60
N TYR A 648 21.83 4.59 28.53
CA TYR A 648 23.09 5.30 28.29
C TYR A 648 24.27 4.33 28.08
N ASP A 649 24.38 3.32 28.94
CA ASP A 649 25.46 2.33 28.85
C ASP A 649 25.38 1.56 27.53
N ARG A 650 24.20 1.04 27.17
CA ARG A 650 23.98 0.28 25.92
C ARG A 650 24.18 1.12 24.66
N TRP A 651 23.80 2.39 24.71
CA TRP A 651 24.08 3.31 23.61
C TRP A 651 25.60 3.52 23.43
N SER A 652 26.35 3.62 24.53
CA SER A 652 27.80 3.75 24.49
C SER A 652 28.50 2.49 23.97
N GLU A 653 27.93 1.31 24.26
CA GLU A 653 28.40 0.01 23.79
C GLU A 653 27.98 -0.33 22.35
N VAL A 654 27.14 0.49 21.72
CA VAL A 654 26.56 0.22 20.39
C VAL A 654 25.72 -1.08 20.40
N ASP A 655 25.12 -1.42 21.54
CA ASP A 655 24.14 -2.51 21.64
C ASP A 655 22.76 -2.00 21.24
N ASP A 656 22.48 -2.00 19.94
CA ASP A 656 21.22 -1.52 19.42
C ASP A 656 20.04 -2.42 19.87
N ILE A 657 20.23 -3.74 20.01
CA ILE A 657 19.18 -4.68 20.45
C ILE A 657 18.81 -4.42 21.91
N GLY A 658 19.81 -4.27 22.78
CA GLY A 658 19.60 -3.86 24.17
C GLY A 658 18.96 -2.47 24.27
N SER A 659 19.39 -1.52 23.44
CA SER A 659 18.81 -0.18 23.39
C SER A 659 17.32 -0.20 23.01
N LEU A 660 16.94 -0.99 21.99
CA LEU A 660 15.54 -1.19 21.61
C LEU A 660 14.73 -1.79 22.78
N ALA A 661 15.26 -2.82 23.43
CA ALA A 661 14.62 -3.48 24.56
C ALA A 661 14.34 -2.53 25.73
N VAL A 662 15.32 -1.69 26.09
CA VAL A 662 15.18 -0.69 27.17
C VAL A 662 14.15 0.38 26.77
N VAL A 663 14.20 0.87 25.53
CA VAL A 663 13.25 1.86 25.03
C VAL A 663 11.82 1.34 25.07
N GLN A 664 11.59 0.07 24.70
CA GLN A 664 10.27 -0.56 24.83
C GLN A 664 9.79 -0.64 26.28
N GLN A 665 10.66 -1.03 27.20
CA GLN A 665 10.33 -1.08 28.63
C GLN A 665 9.98 0.30 29.19
N MET A 666 10.65 1.36 28.72
CA MET A 666 10.35 2.72 29.14
C MET A 666 9.03 3.22 28.52
N LEU A 667 8.78 2.93 27.24
CA LEU A 667 7.56 3.35 26.55
C LEU A 667 6.30 2.63 27.05
N THR A 668 6.42 1.39 27.54
CA THR A 668 5.29 0.70 28.20
C THR A 668 4.87 1.39 29.51
N ARG A 669 5.78 2.07 30.19
CA ARG A 669 5.50 2.88 31.40
C ARG A 669 5.07 4.30 31.07
N GLU A 670 5.77 4.94 30.14
CA GLU A 670 5.53 6.31 29.71
C GLU A 670 5.21 6.38 28.22
N PRO A 671 4.02 5.93 27.79
CA PRO A 671 3.65 5.98 26.39
C PRO A 671 3.50 7.41 25.89
N GLY A 672 3.44 8.45 26.72
CA GLY A 672 3.36 9.84 26.25
C GLY A 672 4.70 10.45 25.84
N ASN A 673 5.83 9.80 26.13
CA ASN A 673 7.13 10.45 26.08
C ASN A 673 7.65 10.60 24.63
N SER A 674 7.62 11.84 24.11
CA SER A 674 8.06 12.16 22.74
C SER A 674 9.56 11.94 22.53
N SER A 675 10.39 12.15 23.56
CA SER A 675 11.83 11.97 23.47
C SER A 675 12.22 10.49 23.31
N LEU A 676 11.53 9.59 24.02
CA LEU A 676 11.75 8.14 23.89
C LEU A 676 11.31 7.63 22.52
N ARG A 677 10.18 8.11 21.99
CA ARG A 677 9.77 7.80 20.62
C ARG A 677 10.74 8.32 19.58
N PHE A 678 11.29 9.52 19.78
CA PHE A 678 12.33 10.05 18.90
C PHE A 678 13.57 9.14 18.91
N ARG A 679 14.03 8.70 20.09
CA ARG A 679 15.13 7.74 20.20
C ARG A 679 14.81 6.38 19.56
N GLN A 680 13.61 5.85 19.79
CA GLN A 680 13.13 4.64 19.12
C GLN A 680 13.26 4.79 17.60
N SER A 681 12.79 5.92 17.05
CA SER A 681 12.88 6.18 15.61
C SER A 681 14.33 6.23 15.11
N LEU A 682 15.27 6.78 15.90
CA LEU A 682 16.69 6.80 15.54
C LEU A 682 17.31 5.40 15.51
N LEU A 683 16.99 4.54 16.48
CA LEU A 683 17.47 3.15 16.52
C LEU A 683 16.92 2.36 15.33
N LEU A 684 15.61 2.48 15.07
CA LEU A 684 14.99 1.86 13.89
C LEU A 684 15.60 2.39 12.58
N LEU A 685 15.92 3.69 12.50
CA LEU A 685 16.60 4.28 11.35
C LEU A 685 18.06 3.80 11.19
N ARG A 686 18.76 3.52 12.28
CA ARG A 686 20.13 2.99 12.25
C ARG A 686 20.15 1.57 11.72
N HIS A 687 19.18 0.74 12.08
CA HIS A 687 19.05 -0.61 11.52
C HIS A 687 18.74 -0.60 10.03
N ILE A 688 18.03 0.40 9.53
CA ILE A 688 17.84 0.60 8.09
C ILE A 688 19.14 1.07 7.41
N LYS A 689 20.09 1.69 8.12
CA LYS A 689 21.42 2.04 7.58
C LYS A 689 22.42 0.88 7.62
N LEU A 690 22.33 -0.02 8.60
CA LEU A 690 23.27 -1.14 8.75
C LEU A 690 23.08 -2.23 7.67
N SER A 691 21.97 -2.23 6.92
CA SER A 691 21.83 -3.01 5.69
C SER A 691 22.57 -2.42 4.48
N GLU A 692 23.11 -1.20 4.59
CA GLU A 692 24.10 -0.65 3.65
C GLU A 692 25.48 -1.13 4.13
N GLY A 693 26.18 -1.87 3.28
CA GLY A 693 27.44 -2.54 3.61
C GLY A 693 28.50 -1.64 4.24
N CYS A 694 29.35 -2.29 5.05
CA CYS A 694 30.61 -1.78 5.56
C CYS A 694 31.35 -0.88 4.57
N ASP A 695 31.61 0.36 4.96
CA ASP A 695 32.86 1.07 4.68
C ASP A 695 33.12 2.04 5.84
N ALA A 696 34.10 1.70 6.66
CA ALA A 696 34.87 2.60 7.52
C ALA A 696 36.35 2.22 7.38
#